data_AF-A0A7W1MB46-F1
#
_entry.id   AF-A0A7W1MB46-F1
#
_cell.length_a   1.000
_cell.length_b   1.000
_cell.length_c   1.000
_cell.angle_alpha   90.00
_cell.angle_beta   90.00
_cell.angle_gamma   90.00
#
_symmetry.space_group_name_H-M   'P 1'
#
loop_
_entity.id
_entity.type
_entity.pdbx_description
1 polymer ?
#
loop_
_entity_poly.entity_id
_entity_poly.type
_entity_poly.pdbx_seq_one_letter_code
_entity_poly.pdbx_strand_id
1 'polypeptide(L)'
;MLVNQKGSYRHSEDQLNIPAKANRVLNVVLVGMLLIVLRIWHLAVVQYDEKVEESRKPQRRIVVESAKRATIRDRFNIPLAINKVQYNVAVLYSQLKQIPTAAWETDSSGKRKKVFRRKEYIAALSQLLGKELKMDADRIEDLIHSKASFYHQIPFVLKEDVSELEYYRLKMLEREWLGINVQRTPRRHYPLGKVAGDIIGYMGAINRQEYEKVIREIKALEAYVETIDLGEFVSLPPGMDSSNQVRKRIKDLNALAYTINDSVGKAGIEGRYESTLRGYHGKKIFYSDARGNFFRELPGAREPLSGKRLLLTISAELQEFAEQLLIQNERIRLTRLSHLDAVKQTVLALKQPWIKGGAIIVMEPHSGDLLAMASIPRVDPNDFVSSKNPANKLKKSNIHKWFENEVYLAEVWNQQRLLDREIFDEHLGGFYDEGIVLKWQNYLDLVLEAENPLKKGVLSTGTLKDAIYIQKLVDRLLELTPYKNIYSVFNLIYTGEEHQSYAQKNSSADLEVLENAFTLHFQEVLSIKRKLDVYMQAIKNNYDKVLLLDMLRMLVEADLFSDELVKNVGKQTLSTYKDASSAMVATEEVVKKMAKSIYHETDFKGWRKEKEKEYLKGKRAEEKATKKYAKPYIDYLDALENEMFASFWEKQRWHLITTFLRGDVQSNMESCPSAYIDHMCSWQREIQSGAHREIEWSNAYFTLQEAIKNIPTESIIPYLKTLRSFQDLNRPLLGKYRYLRKNNEQLQLEKHLAAAFYHKFGCGYGRSQAYRQASTQGSIFKLVTAYEALVQRYHKLEEAGKDTSDLNPLEIVDMIFHHGKDQYVGYNADGQPLPRFYKGGRLPRSTHSIGKVDLMKAIETSSNPYFAVLAGDVLDSPQDLAKAAKQFSFGERTGIDLPGEIPGKVPDDLDENRTGLYSLSIGQHTLVVTPLQTTVMLAALANGGAIVKPKIVGALAGREPLRGKDLMSDSSYYPHQQALSLIGIDFPLFTAADAEQQKSLIKYVPSEVKRTLFMPKAVQKMLLDSMCRVVVRSQNDTLISLSRLYSNHPEAISDYVELKNQLVGKTSTAESIENIDLDLTKGTNIYTHVWFGGIAYDHDIIEKKGPQGTYLFLSSFGTPEVVVVVYLRYGGYGKEAAPIAAQMVKKWREIKQKYSKE
;
A
#
# COMPACT_ATOMS: atom_id res chain seq x y z
N MET A 1 -48.42 -89.16 -9.02
CA MET A 1 -47.72 -90.44 -8.78
C MET A 1 -46.23 -90.13 -8.76
N LEU A 2 -45.63 -89.92 -7.57
CA LEU A 2 -45.04 -90.95 -6.67
C LEU A 2 -43.85 -91.62 -7.36
N VAL A 3 -42.58 -91.66 -6.91
CA VAL A 3 -41.88 -91.54 -5.61
C VAL A 3 -40.38 -91.37 -5.98
N ASN A 4 -39.62 -90.38 -5.51
CA ASN A 4 -38.86 -90.28 -4.25
C ASN A 4 -37.66 -91.27 -4.06
N GLN A 5 -36.59 -90.72 -3.47
CA GLN A 5 -35.47 -91.36 -2.74
C GLN A 5 -34.30 -91.94 -3.57
N LYS A 6 -33.10 -91.34 -3.49
CA LYS A 6 -32.08 -91.34 -2.39
C LYS A 6 -31.38 -92.69 -2.23
N GLY A 7 -30.04 -92.66 -2.21
CA GLY A 7 -29.26 -93.57 -1.36
C GLY A 7 -28.08 -94.30 -1.97
N SER A 8 -27.04 -93.55 -2.37
CA SER A 8 -25.64 -93.64 -1.90
C SER A 8 -24.95 -94.99 -1.52
N TYR A 9 -23.64 -94.98 -1.83
CA TYR A 9 -22.49 -95.78 -1.33
C TYR A 9 -22.27 -97.20 -1.94
N ARG A 10 -21.04 -97.65 -2.24
CA ARG A 10 -19.72 -97.40 -1.63
C ARG A 10 -18.54 -97.82 -2.56
N HIS A 11 -17.35 -97.37 -2.17
CA HIS A 11 -16.01 -97.37 -2.78
C HIS A 11 -15.32 -98.72 -3.13
N SER A 12 -14.33 -98.65 -4.04
CA SER A 12 -12.89 -98.87 -3.74
C SER A 12 -11.97 -98.36 -4.87
N GLU A 13 -10.78 -97.88 -4.51
CA GLU A 13 -9.79 -97.16 -5.33
C GLU A 13 -9.04 -98.04 -6.34
N ASP A 14 -8.69 -97.44 -7.50
CA ASP A 14 -7.54 -97.83 -8.32
C ASP A 14 -6.98 -96.61 -9.09
N GLN A 15 -5.68 -96.68 -9.38
CA GLN A 15 -4.77 -95.65 -9.91
C GLN A 15 -5.34 -94.76 -11.06
N LEU A 16 -5.21 -93.43 -10.96
CA LEU A 16 -5.61 -92.50 -12.03
C LEU A 16 -4.43 -91.85 -12.76
N ASN A 17 -4.32 -92.20 -14.05
CA ASN A 17 -3.48 -91.62 -15.09
C ASN A 17 -3.53 -90.07 -15.15
N ILE A 18 -2.38 -89.44 -15.45
CA ILE A 18 -2.16 -87.99 -15.72
C ILE A 18 -3.29 -87.24 -16.47
N PRO A 19 -4.02 -87.83 -17.45
CA PRO A 19 -5.22 -87.24 -18.06
C PRO A 19 -6.33 -86.79 -17.08
N ALA A 20 -6.47 -87.38 -15.89
CA ALA A 20 -7.56 -87.03 -14.98
C ALA A 20 -7.34 -85.70 -14.22
N LYS A 21 -6.09 -85.38 -13.85
CA LYS A 21 -5.74 -84.07 -13.23
C LYS A 21 -5.79 -82.95 -14.26
N ALA A 22 -5.31 -83.20 -15.48
CA ALA A 22 -5.40 -82.26 -16.59
C ALA A 22 -6.85 -81.94 -16.95
N ASN A 23 -7.74 -82.94 -17.00
CA ASN A 23 -9.18 -82.71 -17.22
C ASN A 23 -9.86 -81.96 -16.07
N ARG A 24 -9.44 -82.15 -14.81
CA ARG A 24 -9.96 -81.34 -13.69
C ARG A 24 -9.53 -79.88 -13.80
N VAL A 25 -8.27 -79.60 -14.11
CA VAL A 25 -7.79 -78.23 -14.31
C VAL A 25 -8.45 -77.59 -15.53
N LEU A 26 -8.57 -78.33 -16.64
CA LEU A 26 -9.25 -77.88 -17.84
C LEU A 26 -10.73 -77.58 -17.57
N ASN A 27 -11.41 -78.41 -16.77
CA ASN A 27 -12.80 -78.15 -16.35
C ASN A 27 -12.91 -76.93 -15.43
N VAL A 28 -11.95 -76.70 -14.52
CA VAL A 28 -11.91 -75.48 -13.70
C VAL A 28 -11.68 -74.23 -14.56
N VAL A 29 -10.79 -74.32 -15.55
CA VAL A 29 -10.55 -73.24 -16.51
C VAL A 29 -11.76 -73.01 -17.41
N LEU A 30 -12.43 -74.07 -17.87
CA LEU A 30 -13.66 -73.99 -18.66
C LEU A 30 -14.81 -73.39 -17.86
N VAL A 31 -14.98 -73.77 -16.59
CA VAL A 31 -15.98 -73.16 -15.70
C VAL A 31 -15.63 -71.70 -15.42
N GLY A 32 -14.35 -71.37 -15.22
CA GLY A 32 -13.88 -69.99 -15.10
C GLY A 32 -14.14 -69.17 -16.37
N MET A 33 -13.85 -69.72 -17.55
CA MET A 33 -14.18 -69.10 -18.84
C MET A 33 -15.69 -68.95 -19.02
N LEU A 34 -16.48 -69.96 -18.65
CA LEU A 34 -17.94 -69.90 -18.72
C LEU A 34 -18.48 -68.79 -17.81
N LEU A 35 -17.94 -68.64 -16.59
CA LEU A 35 -18.31 -67.56 -15.67
C LEU A 35 -17.93 -66.19 -16.21
N ILE A 36 -16.77 -66.07 -16.87
CA ILE A 36 -16.34 -64.83 -17.53
C ILE A 36 -17.26 -64.52 -18.71
N VAL A 37 -17.58 -65.51 -19.56
CA VAL A 37 -18.50 -65.35 -20.70
C VAL A 37 -19.90 -64.99 -20.21
N LEU A 38 -20.40 -65.65 -19.16
CA LEU A 38 -21.68 -65.32 -18.52
C LEU A 38 -21.66 -63.93 -17.91
N ARG A 39 -20.54 -63.50 -17.31
CA ARG A 39 -20.40 -62.14 -16.76
C ARG A 39 -20.32 -61.09 -17.86
N ILE A 40 -19.63 -61.36 -18.96
CA ILE A 40 -19.57 -60.52 -20.15
C ILE A 40 -20.98 -60.42 -20.76
N TRP A 41 -21.69 -61.54 -20.91
CA TRP A 41 -23.08 -61.56 -21.38
C TRP A 41 -24.01 -60.78 -20.44
N HIS A 42 -23.87 -60.94 -19.13
CA HIS A 42 -24.63 -60.17 -18.15
C HIS A 42 -24.34 -58.66 -18.25
N LEU A 43 -23.10 -58.25 -18.48
CA LEU A 43 -22.74 -56.83 -18.64
C LEU A 43 -23.13 -56.27 -20.00
N ALA A 44 -22.99 -57.05 -21.07
CA ALA A 44 -23.14 -56.62 -22.45
C ALA A 44 -24.54 -56.83 -23.03
N VAL A 45 -25.39 -57.63 -22.39
CA VAL A 45 -26.76 -57.90 -22.81
C VAL A 45 -27.74 -57.54 -21.70
N VAL A 46 -27.59 -58.09 -20.50
CA VAL A 46 -28.57 -57.88 -19.41
C VAL A 46 -28.50 -56.45 -18.84
N GLN A 47 -27.31 -55.96 -18.55
CA GLN A 47 -27.08 -54.60 -18.04
C GLN A 47 -26.73 -53.61 -19.15
N TYR A 48 -26.84 -54.00 -20.43
CA TYR A 48 -26.52 -53.09 -21.53
C TYR A 48 -27.39 -51.85 -21.48
N ASP A 49 -28.71 -52.02 -21.39
CA ASP A 49 -29.64 -50.90 -21.36
C ASP A 49 -29.47 -50.05 -20.11
N GLU A 50 -29.27 -50.67 -18.94
CA GLU A 50 -29.00 -49.96 -17.68
C GLU A 50 -27.67 -49.17 -17.73
N LYS A 51 -26.61 -49.74 -18.31
CA LYS A 51 -25.30 -49.07 -18.46
C LYS A 51 -25.31 -48.00 -19.55
N VAL A 52 -26.06 -48.20 -20.62
CA VAL A 52 -26.28 -47.22 -21.67
C VAL A 52 -27.12 -46.07 -21.12
N GLU A 53 -28.17 -46.33 -20.34
CA GLU A 53 -28.91 -45.31 -19.60
C GLU A 53 -28.03 -44.58 -18.59
N GLU A 54 -27.24 -45.27 -17.76
CA GLU A 54 -26.28 -44.64 -16.85
C GLU A 54 -25.26 -43.76 -17.58
N SER A 55 -24.81 -44.15 -18.77
CA SER A 55 -23.91 -43.36 -19.61
C SER A 55 -24.59 -42.15 -20.27
N ARG A 56 -25.91 -42.25 -20.48
CA ARG A 56 -26.78 -41.19 -21.03
C ARG A 56 -27.39 -40.31 -19.94
N LYS A 57 -27.27 -40.68 -18.66
CA LYS A 57 -27.74 -39.86 -17.53
C LYS A 57 -27.09 -38.49 -17.64
N PRO A 58 -27.88 -37.44 -17.89
CA PRO A 58 -27.33 -36.13 -18.14
C PRO A 58 -26.65 -35.62 -16.87
N GLN A 59 -25.43 -35.11 -17.01
CA GLN A 59 -24.69 -34.58 -15.87
C GLN A 59 -25.22 -33.19 -15.53
N ARG A 60 -25.50 -32.95 -14.24
CA ARG A 60 -25.86 -31.61 -13.76
C ARG A 60 -24.60 -30.74 -13.72
N ARG A 61 -24.63 -29.61 -14.42
CA ARG A 61 -23.61 -28.57 -14.36
C ARG A 61 -24.17 -27.30 -13.77
N ILE A 62 -23.35 -26.62 -12.99
CA ILE A 62 -23.66 -25.31 -12.44
C ILE A 62 -22.72 -24.32 -13.13
N VAL A 63 -23.29 -23.42 -13.93
CA VAL A 63 -22.57 -22.29 -14.52
C VAL A 63 -22.82 -21.09 -13.62
N VAL A 64 -21.74 -20.50 -13.10
CA VAL A 64 -21.82 -19.29 -12.30
C VAL A 64 -21.81 -18.09 -13.24
N GLU A 65 -22.88 -17.31 -13.24
CA GLU A 65 -22.94 -16.05 -13.98
C GLU A 65 -22.43 -14.91 -13.10
N SER A 66 -21.46 -14.15 -13.61
CA SER A 66 -20.84 -13.08 -12.84
C SER A 66 -21.79 -11.91 -12.65
N ALA A 67 -21.95 -11.44 -11.40
CA ALA A 67 -22.67 -10.21 -11.14
C ALA A 67 -21.82 -9.01 -11.54
N LYS A 68 -22.46 -7.96 -12.04
CA LYS A 68 -21.77 -6.70 -12.29
C LYS A 68 -21.48 -6.02 -10.96
N ARG A 69 -20.20 -5.74 -10.70
CA ARG A 69 -19.77 -4.93 -9.56
C ARG A 69 -20.40 -3.53 -9.67
N ALA A 70 -20.86 -2.98 -8.58
CA ALA A 70 -21.52 -1.69 -8.57
C ALA A 70 -20.54 -0.53 -8.79
N THR A 71 -21.06 0.61 -9.25
CA THR A 71 -20.29 1.85 -9.39
C THR A 71 -20.18 2.57 -8.05
N ILE A 72 -19.05 3.21 -7.81
CA ILE A 72 -18.90 4.20 -6.73
C ILE A 72 -18.99 5.58 -7.38
N ARG A 73 -19.81 6.46 -6.80
CA ARG A 73 -20.04 7.80 -7.31
C ARG A 73 -19.93 8.82 -6.19
N ASP A 74 -19.57 10.04 -6.54
CA ASP A 74 -19.51 11.17 -5.61
C ASP A 74 -20.94 11.64 -5.23
N ARG A 75 -21.05 12.68 -4.42
CA ARG A 75 -22.33 13.23 -3.96
C ARG A 75 -23.24 13.77 -5.08
N PHE A 76 -22.65 14.21 -6.19
CA PHE A 76 -23.33 14.74 -7.36
C PHE A 76 -23.45 13.68 -8.47
N ASN A 77 -23.30 12.40 -8.12
CA ASN A 77 -23.43 11.26 -9.04
C ASN A 77 -22.34 11.20 -10.13
N ILE A 78 -21.19 11.88 -9.94
CA ILE A 78 -20.00 11.79 -10.79
C ILE A 78 -19.29 10.43 -10.55
N PRO A 79 -18.92 9.67 -11.60
CA PRO A 79 -18.32 8.35 -11.46
C PRO A 79 -16.88 8.39 -10.92
N LEU A 80 -16.67 7.82 -9.73
CA LEU A 80 -15.36 7.64 -9.11
C LEU A 80 -14.75 6.26 -9.40
N ALA A 81 -15.60 5.23 -9.48
CA ALA A 81 -15.19 3.89 -9.87
C ALA A 81 -16.28 3.21 -10.69
N ILE A 82 -15.92 2.76 -11.89
CA ILE A 82 -16.82 2.14 -12.87
C ILE A 82 -16.21 0.85 -13.41
N ASN A 83 -16.98 0.10 -14.17
CA ASN A 83 -16.44 -1.03 -14.92
C ASN A 83 -16.34 -0.65 -16.38
N LYS A 84 -15.12 -0.63 -16.91
CA LYS A 84 -14.87 -0.51 -18.35
C LYS A 84 -14.92 -1.89 -18.99
N VAL A 85 -15.33 -1.94 -20.23
CA VAL A 85 -15.33 -3.17 -21.01
C VAL A 85 -13.89 -3.52 -21.37
N GLN A 86 -13.49 -4.76 -21.11
CA GLN A 86 -12.24 -5.35 -21.55
C GLN A 86 -12.55 -6.52 -22.47
N TYR A 87 -11.78 -6.62 -23.55
CA TYR A 87 -11.88 -7.71 -24.51
C TYR A 87 -10.75 -8.70 -24.27
N ASN A 88 -11.09 -9.98 -24.10
CA ASN A 88 -10.15 -11.06 -23.86
C ASN A 88 -10.29 -12.12 -24.94
N VAL A 89 -9.17 -12.68 -25.37
CA VAL A 89 -9.13 -13.79 -26.33
C VAL A 89 -8.75 -15.05 -25.57
N ALA A 90 -9.63 -16.04 -25.63
CA ALA A 90 -9.46 -17.32 -24.97
C ALA A 90 -9.60 -18.48 -25.95
N VAL A 91 -9.11 -19.66 -25.55
CA VAL A 91 -9.32 -20.91 -26.28
C VAL A 91 -10.17 -21.85 -25.43
N LEU A 92 -11.23 -22.40 -26.02
CA LEU A 92 -12.10 -23.38 -25.41
C LEU A 92 -11.80 -24.78 -25.95
N TYR A 93 -11.02 -25.55 -25.19
CA TYR A 93 -10.52 -26.85 -25.67
C TYR A 93 -11.63 -27.91 -25.84
N SER A 94 -12.77 -27.80 -25.15
CA SER A 94 -13.92 -28.69 -25.34
C SER A 94 -14.47 -28.64 -26.77
N GLN A 95 -14.40 -27.49 -27.45
CA GLN A 95 -14.75 -27.40 -28.88
C GLN A 95 -13.71 -28.10 -29.75
N LEU A 96 -12.41 -27.95 -29.44
CA LEU A 96 -11.33 -28.64 -30.14
C LEU A 96 -11.43 -30.17 -30.03
N LYS A 97 -12.05 -30.69 -28.96
CA LYS A 97 -12.30 -32.13 -28.79
C LYS A 97 -13.27 -32.71 -29.81
N GLN A 98 -14.12 -31.89 -30.44
CA GLN A 98 -15.04 -32.33 -31.49
C GLN A 98 -14.28 -32.82 -32.73
N ILE A 99 -13.10 -32.27 -32.97
CA ILE A 99 -12.20 -32.72 -34.03
C ILE A 99 -11.59 -34.06 -33.59
N PRO A 100 -11.70 -35.14 -34.37
CA PRO A 100 -11.14 -36.44 -34.01
C PRO A 100 -9.62 -36.37 -33.85
N THR A 101 -9.10 -37.06 -32.83
CA THR A 101 -7.65 -37.07 -32.55
C THR A 101 -6.83 -37.62 -33.71
N ALA A 102 -7.35 -38.65 -34.38
CA ALA A 102 -6.76 -39.21 -35.59
C ALA A 102 -7.85 -39.70 -36.55
N ALA A 103 -7.61 -39.55 -37.85
CA ALA A 103 -8.42 -40.09 -38.93
C ALA A 103 -7.53 -40.96 -39.83
N TRP A 104 -8.13 -41.93 -40.51
CA TRP A 104 -7.43 -42.74 -41.51
C TRP A 104 -7.75 -42.20 -42.90
N GLU A 105 -6.72 -41.81 -43.63
CA GLU A 105 -6.85 -41.37 -45.03
C GLU A 105 -6.16 -42.35 -45.95
N THR A 106 -6.74 -42.54 -47.13
CA THR A 106 -6.18 -43.44 -48.14
C THR A 106 -5.41 -42.58 -49.13
N ASP A 107 -4.11 -42.80 -49.22
CA ASP A 107 -3.24 -42.07 -50.15
C ASP A 107 -3.59 -42.45 -51.61
N SER A 108 -3.12 -41.69 -52.61
CA SER A 108 -3.36 -41.95 -54.05
C SER A 108 -2.86 -43.33 -54.54
N SER A 109 -2.09 -44.03 -53.70
CA SER A 109 -1.58 -45.40 -53.88
C SER A 109 -2.37 -46.49 -53.12
N GLY A 110 -3.52 -46.16 -52.50
CA GLY A 110 -4.37 -47.13 -51.78
C GLY A 110 -3.91 -47.49 -50.36
N LYS A 111 -2.83 -46.88 -49.85
CA LYS A 111 -2.28 -47.15 -48.51
C LYS A 111 -2.95 -46.27 -47.46
N ARG A 112 -3.49 -46.88 -46.39
CA ARG A 112 -4.12 -46.16 -45.26
C ARG A 112 -3.05 -45.51 -44.38
N LYS A 113 -3.00 -44.18 -44.35
CA LYS A 113 -2.14 -43.37 -43.47
C LYS A 113 -2.96 -42.81 -42.31
N LYS A 114 -2.41 -42.88 -41.10
CA LYS A 114 -3.02 -42.29 -39.90
C LYS A 114 -2.64 -40.80 -39.83
N VAL A 115 -3.63 -39.92 -39.94
CA VAL A 115 -3.48 -38.47 -39.95
C VAL A 115 -4.01 -37.90 -38.62
N PHE A 116 -3.25 -37.01 -37.97
CA PHE A 116 -3.61 -36.45 -36.65
C PHE A 116 -4.33 -35.10 -36.81
N ARG A 117 -5.56 -35.13 -37.34
CA ARG A 117 -6.34 -33.94 -37.71
C ARG A 117 -6.43 -32.87 -36.62
N ARG A 118 -6.66 -33.25 -35.35
CA ARG A 118 -6.73 -32.27 -34.25
C ARG A 118 -5.39 -31.56 -34.03
N LYS A 119 -4.27 -32.27 -34.14
CA LYS A 119 -2.94 -31.69 -33.95
C LYS A 119 -2.62 -30.70 -35.07
N GLU A 120 -2.87 -31.09 -36.32
CA GLU A 120 -2.70 -30.22 -37.49
C GLU A 120 -3.58 -28.97 -37.40
N TYR A 121 -4.83 -29.13 -36.94
CA TYR A 121 -5.73 -28.01 -36.71
C TYR A 121 -5.25 -27.06 -35.62
N ILE A 122 -4.77 -27.57 -34.48
CA ILE A 122 -4.24 -26.74 -33.39
C ILE A 122 -2.99 -25.98 -33.85
N ALA A 123 -2.13 -26.60 -34.65
CA ALA A 123 -0.96 -25.92 -35.23
C ALA A 123 -1.39 -24.77 -36.14
N ALA A 124 -2.36 -25.00 -37.04
CA ALA A 124 -2.90 -23.95 -37.92
C ALA A 124 -3.60 -22.83 -37.13
N LEU A 125 -4.39 -23.18 -36.11
CA LEU A 125 -5.04 -22.21 -35.22
C LEU A 125 -4.01 -21.38 -34.45
N SER A 126 -2.92 -22.00 -33.98
CA SER A 126 -1.87 -21.32 -33.24
C SER A 126 -1.09 -20.34 -34.12
N GLN A 127 -0.84 -20.68 -35.40
CA GLN A 127 -0.24 -19.76 -36.37
C GLN A 127 -1.16 -18.55 -36.65
N LEU A 128 -2.45 -18.79 -36.84
CA LEU A 128 -3.45 -17.74 -37.02
C LEU A 128 -3.49 -16.80 -35.82
N LEU A 129 -3.66 -17.35 -34.61
CA LEU A 129 -3.71 -16.57 -33.37
C LEU A 129 -2.38 -15.88 -33.09
N GLY A 130 -1.23 -16.51 -33.40
CA GLY A 130 0.08 -15.91 -33.25
C GLY A 130 0.24 -14.64 -34.11
N LYS A 131 -0.21 -14.71 -35.36
CA LYS A 131 -0.20 -13.56 -36.28
C LYS A 131 -1.13 -12.44 -35.81
N GLU A 132 -2.38 -12.77 -35.45
CA GLU A 132 -3.38 -11.77 -35.04
C GLU A 132 -3.07 -11.16 -33.67
N LEU A 133 -2.55 -11.95 -32.72
CA LEU A 133 -2.25 -11.48 -31.36
C LEU A 133 -0.81 -10.96 -31.19
N LYS A 134 0.03 -11.07 -32.23
CA LYS A 134 1.49 -10.79 -32.18
C LYS A 134 2.18 -11.58 -31.07
N MET A 135 1.88 -12.87 -31.01
CA MET A 135 2.41 -13.81 -30.03
C MET A 135 3.12 -14.94 -30.76
N ASP A 136 4.09 -15.56 -30.10
CA ASP A 136 4.74 -16.75 -30.64
C ASP A 136 3.72 -17.90 -30.79
N ALA A 137 3.65 -18.46 -32.00
CA ALA A 137 2.69 -19.48 -32.36
C ALA A 137 3.00 -20.82 -31.66
N ASP A 138 4.28 -21.16 -31.51
CA ASP A 138 4.70 -22.39 -30.83
C ASP A 138 4.28 -22.36 -29.36
N ARG A 139 4.45 -21.20 -28.70
CA ARG A 139 3.96 -20.97 -27.35
C ARG A 139 2.44 -21.06 -27.21
N ILE A 140 1.67 -20.55 -28.19
CA ILE A 140 0.21 -20.69 -28.17
C ILE A 140 -0.19 -22.15 -28.28
N GLU A 141 0.44 -22.91 -29.19
CA GLU A 141 0.20 -24.35 -29.35
C GLU A 141 0.46 -25.09 -28.03
N ASP A 142 1.58 -24.77 -27.37
CA ASP A 142 1.92 -25.35 -26.06
C ASP A 142 0.89 -24.98 -24.97
N LEU A 143 0.44 -23.73 -24.92
CA LEU A 143 -0.60 -23.29 -23.96
C LEU A 143 -1.92 -24.03 -24.18
N ILE A 144 -2.29 -24.30 -25.44
CA ILE A 144 -3.50 -25.05 -25.79
C ILE A 144 -3.36 -26.51 -25.35
N HIS A 145 -2.24 -27.15 -25.69
CA HIS A 145 -2.00 -28.56 -25.37
C HIS A 145 -1.77 -28.82 -23.88
N SER A 146 -1.31 -27.83 -23.11
CA SER A 146 -1.00 -27.97 -21.69
C SER A 146 -2.12 -27.44 -20.77
N LYS A 147 -2.38 -26.13 -20.78
CA LYS A 147 -3.24 -25.44 -19.81
C LYS A 147 -4.70 -25.49 -20.24
N ALA A 148 -4.99 -25.18 -21.50
CA ALA A 148 -6.36 -25.23 -22.01
C ALA A 148 -6.90 -26.67 -22.04
N SER A 149 -6.05 -27.66 -22.33
CA SER A 149 -6.41 -29.06 -22.25
C SER A 149 -6.68 -29.51 -20.81
N PHE A 150 -5.98 -29.01 -19.80
CA PHE A 150 -6.22 -29.44 -18.42
C PHE A 150 -7.64 -29.10 -17.94
N TYR A 151 -8.09 -27.88 -18.23
CA TYR A 151 -9.43 -27.40 -17.92
C TYR A 151 -10.29 -27.28 -19.18
N HIS A 152 -10.51 -28.42 -19.85
CA HIS A 152 -11.17 -28.49 -21.17
C HIS A 152 -12.48 -27.66 -21.30
N GLN A 153 -13.20 -27.47 -20.21
CA GLN A 153 -14.53 -26.85 -20.17
C GLN A 153 -14.49 -25.35 -19.85
N ILE A 154 -13.34 -24.82 -19.40
CA ILE A 154 -13.15 -23.42 -19.04
C ILE A 154 -12.35 -22.75 -20.16
N PRO A 155 -12.81 -21.63 -20.72
CA PRO A 155 -12.04 -20.87 -21.68
C PRO A 155 -10.71 -20.42 -21.06
N PHE A 156 -9.60 -20.79 -21.71
CA PHE A 156 -8.27 -20.39 -21.26
C PHE A 156 -7.86 -19.09 -21.95
N VAL A 157 -7.77 -18.00 -21.19
CA VAL A 157 -7.40 -16.68 -21.73
C VAL A 157 -5.95 -16.66 -22.18
N LEU A 158 -5.73 -16.50 -23.49
CA LEU A 158 -4.41 -16.36 -24.11
C LEU A 158 -3.88 -14.93 -23.97
N LYS A 159 -4.72 -13.94 -24.29
CA LYS A 159 -4.36 -12.52 -24.25
C LYS A 159 -5.53 -11.72 -23.68
N GLU A 160 -5.20 -10.83 -22.76
CA GLU A 160 -6.12 -9.90 -22.12
C GLU A 160 -5.99 -8.51 -22.76
N ASP A 161 -7.08 -7.72 -22.75
CA ASP A 161 -7.06 -6.31 -23.17
C ASP A 161 -6.68 -6.12 -24.64
N VAL A 162 -7.24 -6.95 -25.53
CA VAL A 162 -7.07 -6.77 -26.98
C VAL A 162 -7.85 -5.55 -27.47
N SER A 163 -7.39 -4.95 -28.56
CA SER A 163 -8.10 -3.83 -29.18
C SER A 163 -9.49 -4.24 -29.64
N GLU A 164 -10.40 -3.27 -29.72
CA GLU A 164 -11.77 -3.51 -30.19
C GLU A 164 -11.79 -4.06 -31.62
N LEU A 165 -10.86 -3.60 -32.47
CA LEU A 165 -10.70 -4.11 -33.83
C LEU A 165 -10.27 -5.59 -33.85
N GLU A 166 -9.26 -5.97 -33.05
CA GLU A 166 -8.83 -7.36 -32.88
C GLU A 166 -9.96 -8.23 -32.34
N TYR A 167 -10.74 -7.72 -31.37
CA TYR A 167 -11.90 -8.41 -30.80
C TYR A 167 -12.93 -8.75 -31.88
N TYR A 168 -13.39 -7.77 -32.67
CA TYR A 168 -14.41 -8.02 -33.69
C TYR A 168 -13.90 -8.95 -34.79
N ARG A 169 -12.63 -8.81 -35.20
CA ARG A 169 -12.00 -9.69 -36.18
C ARG A 169 -11.97 -11.14 -35.71
N LEU A 170 -11.53 -11.37 -34.47
CA LEU A 170 -11.52 -12.72 -33.88
C LEU A 170 -12.94 -13.23 -33.59
N LYS A 171 -13.90 -12.35 -33.29
CA LYS A 171 -15.32 -12.70 -33.10
C LYS A 171 -15.98 -13.18 -34.40
N MET A 172 -15.57 -12.64 -35.55
CA MET A 172 -15.98 -13.14 -36.87
C MET A 172 -15.37 -14.51 -37.14
N LEU A 173 -14.06 -14.65 -36.87
CA LEU A 173 -13.33 -15.92 -37.05
C LEU A 173 -13.81 -17.03 -36.11
N GLU A 174 -14.39 -16.71 -34.95
CA GLU A 174 -14.99 -17.68 -34.02
C GLU A 174 -16.07 -18.56 -34.68
N ARG A 175 -16.72 -18.09 -35.76
CA ARG A 175 -17.69 -18.89 -36.52
C ARG A 175 -17.03 -19.93 -37.44
N GLU A 176 -15.83 -19.63 -37.94
CA GLU A 176 -15.10 -20.47 -38.90
C GLU A 176 -14.09 -21.39 -38.19
N TRP A 177 -13.51 -20.92 -37.08
CA TRP A 177 -12.50 -21.62 -36.31
C TRP A 177 -13.04 -22.08 -34.95
N LEU A 178 -13.32 -23.38 -34.86
CA LEU A 178 -13.60 -24.08 -33.61
C LEU A 178 -12.48 -23.86 -32.58
N GLY A 179 -12.86 -23.59 -31.34
CA GLY A 179 -11.93 -23.41 -30.22
C GLY A 179 -11.61 -21.95 -29.90
N ILE A 180 -11.80 -21.01 -30.82
CA ILE A 180 -11.69 -19.58 -30.49
C ILE A 180 -12.86 -19.21 -29.57
N ASN A 181 -12.58 -18.47 -28.49
CA ASN A 181 -13.60 -17.94 -27.59
C ASN A 181 -13.23 -16.51 -27.23
N VAL A 182 -13.95 -15.54 -27.79
CA VAL A 182 -13.70 -14.13 -27.51
C VAL A 182 -14.71 -13.63 -26.48
N GLN A 183 -14.19 -13.08 -25.37
CA GLN A 183 -14.97 -12.70 -24.20
C GLN A 183 -14.97 -11.20 -23.96
N ARG A 184 -16.14 -10.68 -23.61
CA ARG A 184 -16.31 -9.32 -23.10
C ARG A 184 -16.43 -9.38 -21.58
N THR A 185 -15.38 -8.97 -20.88
CA THR A 185 -15.33 -8.99 -19.41
C THR A 185 -15.33 -7.57 -18.84
N PRO A 186 -16.06 -7.29 -17.74
CA PRO A 186 -15.94 -6.01 -17.06
C PRO A 186 -14.61 -5.94 -16.31
N ARG A 187 -13.87 -4.85 -16.51
CA ARG A 187 -12.64 -4.51 -15.78
C ARG A 187 -12.89 -3.27 -14.93
N ARG A 188 -12.48 -3.30 -13.67
CA ARG A 188 -12.58 -2.11 -12.80
C ARG A 188 -11.71 -0.98 -13.35
N HIS A 189 -12.24 0.23 -13.38
CA HIS A 189 -11.56 1.42 -13.85
C HIS A 189 -11.95 2.63 -13.00
N TYR A 190 -10.97 3.47 -12.66
CA TYR A 190 -11.13 4.66 -11.84
C TYR A 190 -10.91 5.89 -12.74
N PRO A 191 -11.97 6.57 -13.19
CA PRO A 191 -11.87 7.61 -14.23
C PRO A 191 -11.04 8.83 -13.81
N LEU A 192 -11.06 9.19 -12.53
CA LEU A 192 -10.33 10.35 -12.01
C LEU A 192 -8.89 10.01 -11.54
N GLY A 193 -8.39 8.81 -11.85
CA GLY A 193 -7.01 8.41 -11.53
C GLY A 193 -6.69 8.50 -10.04
N LYS A 194 -5.79 9.42 -9.67
CA LYS A 194 -5.30 9.62 -8.30
C LYS A 194 -6.30 10.31 -7.34
N VAL A 195 -7.32 11.00 -7.87
CA VAL A 195 -8.27 11.77 -7.05
C VAL A 195 -9.05 10.86 -6.11
N ALA A 196 -9.04 11.17 -4.81
CA ALA A 196 -9.63 10.34 -3.75
C ALA A 196 -9.16 8.87 -3.76
N GLY A 197 -7.96 8.58 -4.31
CA GLY A 197 -7.48 7.21 -4.47
C GLY A 197 -7.34 6.44 -3.15
N ASP A 198 -6.97 7.10 -2.06
CA ASP A 198 -6.87 6.52 -0.71
C ASP A 198 -8.24 6.31 -0.02
N ILE A 199 -9.24 7.11 -0.38
CA ILE A 199 -10.64 6.97 0.06
C ILE A 199 -11.31 5.81 -0.68
N ILE A 200 -11.28 5.83 -2.01
CA ILE A 200 -11.90 4.81 -2.86
C ILE A 200 -11.23 3.46 -2.60
N GLY A 201 -9.89 3.47 -2.51
CA GLY A 201 -9.07 2.28 -2.43
C GLY A 201 -9.02 1.52 -3.75
N TYR A 202 -8.56 0.28 -3.70
CA TYR A 202 -8.29 -0.50 -4.90
C TYR A 202 -8.77 -1.96 -4.78
N MET A 203 -8.84 -2.61 -5.94
CA MET A 203 -9.12 -4.04 -6.07
C MET A 203 -7.81 -4.82 -6.22
N GLY A 204 -7.78 -6.05 -5.72
CA GLY A 204 -6.65 -6.97 -5.89
C GLY A 204 -7.10 -8.42 -5.84
N ALA A 205 -6.26 -9.33 -6.34
CA ALA A 205 -6.55 -10.76 -6.28
C ALA A 205 -6.79 -11.22 -4.84
N ILE A 206 -7.76 -12.12 -4.64
CA ILE A 206 -7.98 -12.74 -3.32
C ILE A 206 -6.71 -13.47 -2.87
N ASN A 207 -6.27 -13.21 -1.63
CA ASN A 207 -5.11 -13.93 -1.10
C ASN A 207 -5.54 -15.34 -0.67
N ARG A 208 -4.68 -16.34 -0.81
CA ARG A 208 -4.94 -17.71 -0.36
C ARG A 208 -5.36 -17.77 1.11
N GLN A 209 -4.72 -16.97 1.98
CA GLN A 209 -5.07 -16.91 3.40
C GLN A 209 -6.48 -16.35 3.64
N GLU A 210 -6.90 -15.35 2.87
CA GLU A 210 -8.24 -14.76 2.94
C GLU A 210 -9.29 -15.79 2.49
N TYR A 211 -9.02 -16.47 1.37
CA TYR A 211 -9.86 -17.55 0.86
C TYR A 211 -10.00 -18.70 1.87
N GLU A 212 -8.89 -19.16 2.46
CA GLU A 212 -8.89 -20.20 3.49
C GLU A 212 -9.57 -19.73 4.79
N LYS A 213 -9.54 -18.43 5.12
CA LYS A 213 -10.27 -17.88 6.26
C LYS A 213 -11.78 -17.97 6.04
N VAL A 214 -12.27 -17.58 4.86
CA VAL A 214 -13.70 -17.67 4.50
C VAL A 214 -14.18 -19.12 4.53
N ILE A 215 -13.41 -20.06 3.97
CA ILE A 215 -13.76 -21.48 4.00
C ILE A 215 -13.78 -22.02 5.44
N ARG A 216 -12.81 -21.65 6.27
CA ARG A 216 -12.78 -22.07 7.67
C ARG A 216 -13.99 -21.53 8.45
N GLU A 217 -14.38 -20.28 8.20
CA GLU A 217 -15.60 -19.70 8.78
C GLU A 217 -16.84 -20.48 8.35
N ILE A 218 -17.00 -20.79 7.06
CA ILE A 218 -18.11 -21.61 6.54
C ILE A 218 -18.15 -22.96 7.25
N LYS A 219 -17.04 -23.70 7.27
CA LYS A 219 -16.98 -25.03 7.89
C LYS A 219 -17.26 -24.99 9.39
N ALA A 220 -16.77 -23.97 10.10
CA ALA A 220 -17.01 -23.82 11.54
C ALA A 220 -18.50 -23.57 11.85
N LEU A 221 -19.16 -22.73 11.04
CA LEU A 221 -20.58 -22.46 11.19
C LEU A 221 -21.44 -23.66 10.75
N GLU A 222 -21.06 -24.38 9.69
CA GLU A 222 -21.71 -25.62 9.26
C GLU A 222 -21.62 -26.69 10.35
N ALA A 223 -20.44 -26.90 10.94
CA ALA A 223 -20.26 -27.81 12.07
C ALA A 223 -21.13 -27.43 13.29
N TYR A 224 -21.28 -26.14 13.58
CA TYR A 224 -22.18 -25.66 14.64
C TYR A 224 -23.66 -25.96 14.34
N VAL A 225 -24.09 -25.82 13.08
CA VAL A 225 -25.46 -26.16 12.70
C VAL A 225 -25.68 -27.67 12.76
N GLU A 226 -24.71 -28.47 12.33
CA GLU A 226 -24.76 -29.93 12.43
C GLU A 226 -24.86 -30.39 13.90
N THR A 227 -24.10 -29.80 14.83
CA THR A 227 -24.19 -30.16 16.26
C THR A 227 -25.52 -29.77 16.89
N ILE A 228 -26.10 -28.62 16.52
CA ILE A 228 -27.48 -28.26 16.91
C ILE A 228 -28.48 -29.27 16.35
N ASP A 229 -28.35 -29.62 15.06
CA ASP A 229 -29.30 -30.50 14.38
C ASP A 229 -29.23 -31.93 14.96
N LEU A 230 -28.10 -32.32 15.54
CA LEU A 230 -27.90 -33.54 16.32
C LEU A 230 -28.46 -33.46 17.76
N GLY A 231 -28.96 -32.29 18.18
CA GLY A 231 -29.61 -32.09 19.49
C GLY A 231 -28.67 -31.74 20.64
N GLU A 232 -27.40 -31.39 20.36
CA GLU A 232 -26.43 -31.01 21.38
C GLU A 232 -26.49 -29.51 21.73
N PHE A 233 -26.33 -29.18 23.02
CA PHE A 233 -26.29 -27.79 23.49
C PHE A 233 -24.89 -27.20 23.32
N VAL A 234 -24.72 -26.34 22.31
CA VAL A 234 -23.45 -25.66 22.00
C VAL A 234 -23.62 -24.15 22.12
N SER A 235 -22.65 -23.45 22.70
CA SER A 235 -22.65 -21.99 22.79
C SER A 235 -22.63 -21.33 21.42
N LEU A 236 -23.36 -20.23 21.28
CA LEU A 236 -23.44 -19.47 20.02
C LEU A 236 -22.04 -19.00 19.58
N PRO A 237 -21.73 -19.04 18.26
CA PRO A 237 -20.51 -18.46 17.73
C PRO A 237 -20.39 -16.97 18.14
N PRO A 238 -19.18 -16.49 18.45
CA PRO A 238 -18.97 -15.13 18.97
C PRO A 238 -19.56 -14.06 18.05
N GLY A 239 -20.39 -13.17 18.61
CA GLY A 239 -21.03 -12.07 17.87
C GLY A 239 -22.32 -12.45 17.14
N MET A 240 -22.94 -13.59 17.45
CA MET A 240 -24.27 -13.95 16.95
C MET A 240 -25.25 -14.17 18.10
N ASP A 241 -26.46 -13.64 17.92
CA ASP A 241 -27.49 -13.60 18.95
C ASP A 241 -28.48 -14.78 18.83
N SER A 242 -28.47 -15.51 17.71
CA SER A 242 -29.38 -16.65 17.47
C SER A 242 -28.86 -17.67 16.44
N SER A 243 -29.33 -18.92 16.54
CA SER A 243 -29.03 -20.00 15.58
C SER A 243 -29.53 -19.69 14.15
N ASN A 244 -30.64 -18.95 14.03
CA ASN A 244 -31.15 -18.46 12.75
C ASN A 244 -30.18 -17.48 12.08
N GLN A 245 -29.50 -16.65 12.86
CA GLN A 245 -28.47 -15.75 12.34
C GLN A 245 -27.25 -16.52 11.84
N VAL A 246 -26.90 -17.64 12.49
CA VAL A 246 -25.82 -18.54 12.04
C VAL A 246 -26.18 -19.18 10.70
N ARG A 247 -27.36 -19.79 10.57
CA ARG A 247 -27.83 -20.37 9.29
C ARG A 247 -27.91 -19.32 8.18
N LYS A 248 -28.32 -18.09 8.52
CA LYS A 248 -28.32 -16.94 7.61
C LYS A 248 -26.90 -16.58 7.16
N ARG A 249 -25.94 -16.53 8.09
CA ARG A 249 -24.53 -16.22 7.79
C ARG A 249 -23.89 -17.27 6.88
N ILE A 250 -24.15 -18.56 7.11
CA ILE A 250 -23.68 -19.65 6.22
C ILE A 250 -24.23 -19.45 4.80
N LYS A 251 -25.54 -19.20 4.70
CA LYS A 251 -26.19 -18.96 3.39
C LYS A 251 -25.61 -17.75 2.68
N ASP A 252 -25.33 -16.67 3.39
CA ASP A 252 -24.72 -15.47 2.84
C ASP A 252 -23.27 -15.71 2.39
N LEU A 253 -22.45 -16.41 3.19
CA LEU A 253 -21.07 -16.77 2.85
C LEU A 253 -21.01 -17.71 1.63
N ASN A 254 -21.88 -18.70 1.57
CA ASN A 254 -21.99 -19.63 0.44
C ASN A 254 -22.55 -18.95 -0.83
N ALA A 255 -23.36 -17.89 -0.68
CA ALA A 255 -23.84 -17.07 -1.79
C ALA A 255 -22.79 -16.06 -2.28
N LEU A 256 -21.93 -15.58 -1.39
CA LEU A 256 -20.79 -14.70 -1.68
C LEU A 256 -19.51 -15.49 -2.05
N ALA A 257 -19.58 -16.82 -2.07
CA ALA A 257 -18.43 -17.71 -2.18
C ALA A 257 -17.43 -17.23 -3.24
N TYR A 258 -16.28 -16.79 -2.77
CA TYR A 258 -15.17 -16.34 -3.59
C TYR A 258 -14.63 -17.52 -4.40
N THR A 259 -14.26 -17.29 -5.64
CA THR A 259 -13.38 -18.18 -6.40
C THR A 259 -11.93 -17.73 -6.19
N ILE A 260 -10.98 -18.66 -6.34
CA ILE A 260 -9.54 -18.36 -6.22
C ILE A 260 -9.09 -17.29 -7.24
N ASN A 261 -9.83 -17.13 -8.34
CA ASN A 261 -9.52 -16.17 -9.41
C ASN A 261 -10.25 -14.83 -9.26
N ASP A 262 -11.05 -14.64 -8.20
CA ASP A 262 -11.77 -13.39 -8.02
C ASP A 262 -10.86 -12.25 -7.57
N SER A 263 -11.15 -11.07 -8.10
CA SER A 263 -10.59 -9.81 -7.62
C SER A 263 -11.55 -9.19 -6.61
N VAL A 264 -11.02 -8.80 -5.46
CA VAL A 264 -11.76 -8.33 -4.30
C VAL A 264 -11.24 -6.95 -3.89
N GLY A 265 -12.09 -6.10 -3.32
CA GLY A 265 -11.67 -4.84 -2.73
C GLY A 265 -10.70 -5.09 -1.57
N LYS A 266 -9.58 -4.35 -1.54
CA LYS A 266 -8.51 -4.52 -0.55
C LYS A 266 -8.37 -3.35 0.43
N ALA A 267 -8.67 -2.15 -0.04
CA ALA A 267 -8.50 -0.91 0.72
C ALA A 267 -9.68 0.03 0.48
N GLY A 268 -9.77 1.09 1.30
CA GLY A 268 -10.77 2.14 1.14
C GLY A 268 -12.22 1.63 1.15
N ILE A 269 -13.07 2.32 0.40
CA ILE A 269 -14.47 1.96 0.16
C ILE A 269 -14.58 0.63 -0.59
N GLU A 270 -13.71 0.34 -1.56
CA GLU A 270 -13.69 -0.93 -2.28
C GLU A 270 -13.58 -2.12 -1.31
N GLY A 271 -12.68 -2.04 -0.33
CA GLY A 271 -12.48 -3.08 0.68
C GLY A 271 -13.57 -3.10 1.76
N ARG A 272 -13.96 -1.93 2.31
CA ARG A 272 -14.99 -1.85 3.37
C ARG A 272 -16.35 -2.35 2.90
N TYR A 273 -16.72 -2.03 1.66
CA TYR A 273 -18.03 -2.34 1.08
C TYR A 273 -17.96 -3.44 0.01
N GLU A 274 -16.95 -4.31 0.06
CA GLU A 274 -16.74 -5.39 -0.91
C GLU A 274 -18.00 -6.24 -1.14
N SER A 275 -18.65 -6.69 -0.07
CA SER A 275 -19.87 -7.50 -0.15
C SER A 275 -21.04 -6.75 -0.78
N THR A 276 -21.13 -5.44 -0.57
CA THR A 276 -22.19 -4.58 -1.10
C THR A 276 -21.95 -4.25 -2.57
N LEU A 277 -20.71 -3.96 -2.94
CA LEU A 277 -20.28 -3.62 -4.30
C LEU A 277 -20.28 -4.82 -5.23
N ARG A 278 -19.91 -6.01 -4.75
CA ARG A 278 -19.79 -7.20 -5.59
C ARG A 278 -21.14 -7.71 -6.12
N GLY A 279 -22.16 -7.69 -5.28
CA GLY A 279 -23.45 -8.33 -5.59
C GLY A 279 -23.40 -9.87 -5.45
N TYR A 280 -24.43 -10.53 -5.96
CA TYR A 280 -24.59 -11.98 -5.84
C TYR A 280 -24.49 -12.65 -7.20
N HIS A 281 -23.57 -13.61 -7.32
CA HIS A 281 -23.45 -14.40 -8.53
C HIS A 281 -24.69 -15.22 -8.81
N GLY A 282 -25.08 -15.23 -10.09
CA GLY A 282 -26.13 -16.10 -10.57
C GLY A 282 -25.61 -17.53 -10.68
N LYS A 283 -26.50 -18.50 -10.57
CA LYS A 283 -26.19 -19.92 -10.81
C LYS A 283 -27.22 -20.44 -11.76
N LYS A 284 -26.83 -20.80 -12.98
CA LYS A 284 -27.69 -21.56 -13.90
C LYS A 284 -27.29 -23.02 -13.85
N ILE A 285 -28.29 -23.88 -13.80
CA ILE A 285 -28.08 -25.31 -13.72
C ILE A 285 -28.47 -25.89 -15.08
N PHE A 286 -27.54 -26.56 -15.74
CA PHE A 286 -27.79 -27.20 -17.02
C PHE A 286 -27.59 -28.70 -16.91
N TYR A 287 -28.37 -29.46 -17.68
CA TYR A 287 -28.00 -30.81 -18.06
C TYR A 287 -27.02 -30.76 -19.22
N SER A 288 -25.87 -31.42 -19.09
CA SER A 288 -24.89 -31.59 -20.17
C SER A 288 -24.81 -33.03 -20.61
N ASP A 289 -24.64 -33.25 -21.92
CA ASP A 289 -24.25 -34.56 -22.46
C ASP A 289 -22.80 -34.93 -22.06
N ALA A 290 -22.40 -36.18 -22.31
CA ALA A 290 -21.02 -36.63 -22.07
C ALA A 290 -19.96 -35.89 -22.92
N ARG A 291 -20.38 -35.11 -23.93
CA ARG A 291 -19.54 -34.32 -24.83
C ARG A 291 -19.42 -32.85 -24.38
N GLY A 292 -20.20 -32.43 -23.37
CA GLY A 292 -20.20 -31.09 -22.78
C GLY A 292 -21.19 -30.10 -23.40
N ASN A 293 -22.08 -30.55 -24.28
CA ASN A 293 -23.13 -29.70 -24.87
C ASN A 293 -24.32 -29.59 -23.91
N PHE A 294 -24.89 -28.39 -23.80
CA PHE A 294 -26.03 -28.12 -22.91
C PHE A 294 -27.34 -28.58 -23.54
N PHE A 295 -28.06 -29.45 -22.85
CA PHE A 295 -29.29 -30.09 -23.33
C PHE A 295 -30.54 -29.34 -22.86
N ARG A 296 -30.55 -28.94 -21.58
CA ARG A 296 -31.72 -28.32 -20.93
C ARG A 296 -31.32 -27.57 -19.66
N GLU A 297 -31.89 -26.39 -19.45
CA GLU A 297 -31.79 -25.66 -18.18
C GLU A 297 -32.76 -26.25 -17.14
N LEU A 298 -32.29 -26.44 -15.91
CA LEU A 298 -33.04 -27.02 -14.79
C LEU A 298 -33.67 -25.91 -13.91
N PRO A 299 -34.87 -26.15 -13.34
CA PRO A 299 -35.44 -25.27 -12.32
C PRO A 299 -34.52 -25.18 -11.10
N GLY A 300 -34.36 -23.98 -10.55
CA GLY A 300 -33.36 -23.65 -9.52
C GLY A 300 -32.23 -22.74 -10.02
N ALA A 301 -32.33 -22.22 -11.25
CA ALA A 301 -31.50 -21.14 -11.73
C ALA A 301 -31.77 -19.86 -10.93
N ARG A 302 -30.71 -19.14 -10.53
CA ARG A 302 -30.79 -17.84 -9.88
C ARG A 302 -30.11 -16.82 -10.77
N GLU A 303 -30.82 -15.75 -11.13
CA GLU A 303 -30.22 -14.65 -11.87
C GLU A 303 -29.15 -13.91 -11.04
N PRO A 304 -28.07 -13.43 -11.69
CA PRO A 304 -27.07 -12.63 -11.00
C PRO A 304 -27.65 -11.28 -10.57
N LEU A 305 -27.52 -10.96 -9.27
CA LEU A 305 -27.93 -9.68 -8.73
C LEU A 305 -26.71 -8.75 -8.69
N SER A 306 -26.77 -7.65 -9.44
CA SER A 306 -25.71 -6.64 -9.45
C SER A 306 -25.53 -6.03 -8.06
N GLY A 307 -24.30 -5.62 -7.72
CA GLY A 307 -24.05 -4.96 -6.45
C GLY A 307 -24.80 -3.64 -6.31
N LYS A 308 -24.90 -3.13 -5.08
CA LYS A 308 -25.54 -1.84 -4.79
C LYS A 308 -24.55 -0.71 -5.07
N ARG A 309 -24.99 0.25 -5.87
CA ARG A 309 -24.25 1.49 -6.14
C ARG A 309 -24.07 2.27 -4.85
N LEU A 310 -22.87 2.79 -4.64
CA LEU A 310 -22.56 3.67 -3.51
C LEU A 310 -22.52 5.11 -3.98
N LEU A 311 -23.26 5.97 -3.30
CA LEU A 311 -23.16 7.42 -3.40
C LEU A 311 -22.38 7.92 -2.19
N LEU A 312 -21.20 8.50 -2.43
CA LEU A 312 -20.38 9.08 -1.37
C LEU A 312 -20.88 10.48 -1.01
N THR A 313 -20.52 10.97 0.17
CA THR A 313 -20.73 12.36 0.60
C THR A 313 -19.67 13.30 0.01
N ILE A 314 -18.54 12.74 -0.45
CA ILE A 314 -17.42 13.46 -1.06
C ILE A 314 -17.88 14.13 -2.35
N SER A 315 -17.47 15.39 -2.54
CA SER A 315 -17.51 16.09 -3.82
C SER A 315 -16.20 15.84 -4.57
N ALA A 316 -16.27 15.23 -5.76
CA ALA A 316 -15.06 14.96 -6.55
C ALA A 316 -14.29 16.24 -6.89
N GLU A 317 -15.04 17.30 -7.27
CA GLU A 317 -14.48 18.61 -7.63
C GLU A 317 -13.80 19.29 -6.43
N LEU A 318 -14.40 19.21 -5.23
CA LEU A 318 -13.81 19.80 -4.02
C LEU A 318 -12.59 18.99 -3.54
N GLN A 319 -12.65 17.67 -3.65
CA GLN A 319 -11.56 16.77 -3.31
C GLN A 319 -10.33 17.01 -4.18
N GLU A 320 -10.52 17.09 -5.50
CA GLU A 320 -9.44 17.37 -6.44
C GLU A 320 -8.80 18.73 -6.16
N PHE A 321 -9.62 19.76 -5.91
CA PHE A 321 -9.12 21.08 -5.55
C PHE A 321 -8.31 21.07 -4.24
N ALA A 322 -8.77 20.34 -3.21
CA ALA A 322 -8.02 20.18 -1.96
C ALA A 322 -6.66 19.50 -2.16
N GLU A 323 -6.60 18.48 -3.01
CA GLU A 323 -5.37 17.80 -3.38
C GLU A 323 -4.41 18.72 -4.15
N GLN A 324 -4.93 19.52 -5.08
CA GLN A 324 -4.18 20.53 -5.82
C GLN A 324 -3.54 21.56 -4.87
N LEU A 325 -4.34 22.13 -3.94
CA LEU A 325 -3.84 23.11 -2.98
C LEU A 325 -2.73 22.55 -2.08
N LEU A 326 -2.81 21.28 -1.67
CA LEU A 326 -1.77 20.63 -0.88
C LEU A 326 -0.43 20.52 -1.65
N ILE A 327 -0.50 20.11 -2.92
CA ILE A 327 0.67 19.94 -3.80
C ILE A 327 1.28 21.31 -4.15
N GLN A 328 0.45 22.29 -4.50
CA GLN A 328 0.85 23.68 -4.75
C GLN A 328 1.55 24.28 -3.52
N ASN A 329 0.98 24.07 -2.32
CA ASN A 329 1.57 24.56 -1.08
C ASN A 329 2.92 23.91 -0.74
N GLU A 330 3.19 22.70 -1.19
CA GLU A 330 4.52 22.09 -1.06
C GLU A 330 5.61 22.94 -1.75
N ARG A 331 5.34 23.48 -2.94
CA ARG A 331 6.24 24.39 -3.67
C ARG A 331 6.43 25.72 -2.94
N ILE A 332 5.35 26.31 -2.43
CA ILE A 332 5.40 27.55 -1.62
C ILE A 332 6.34 27.38 -0.42
N ARG A 333 6.25 26.23 0.28
CA ARG A 333 7.12 25.91 1.42
C ARG A 333 8.59 25.74 1.03
N LEU A 334 8.91 25.39 -0.22
CA LEU A 334 10.30 25.25 -0.70
C LEU A 334 10.94 26.61 -1.01
N THR A 335 10.22 27.51 -1.71
CA THR A 335 10.73 28.85 -2.07
C THR A 335 11.09 29.71 -0.85
N ARG A 336 10.41 29.46 0.28
CA ARG A 336 10.75 30.09 1.56
C ARG A 336 12.15 29.74 2.07
N LEU A 337 12.58 28.50 1.86
CA LEU A 337 13.91 28.05 2.29
C LEU A 337 14.99 28.83 1.53
N SER A 338 14.88 28.89 0.20
CA SER A 338 15.88 29.59 -0.63
C SER A 338 16.02 31.08 -0.32
N HIS A 339 14.94 31.77 0.06
CA HIS A 339 15.00 33.19 0.46
C HIS A 339 15.56 33.40 1.87
N LEU A 340 15.26 32.51 2.82
CA LEU A 340 15.83 32.56 4.17
C LEU A 340 17.35 32.27 4.13
N ASP A 341 17.78 31.37 3.23
CA ASP A 341 19.18 31.04 2.99
C ASP A 341 19.97 32.25 2.47
N ALA A 342 19.36 33.07 1.61
CA ALA A 342 19.98 34.27 1.05
C ALA A 342 20.11 35.43 2.07
N VAL A 343 19.11 35.61 2.96
CA VAL A 343 19.03 36.79 3.84
C VAL A 343 19.83 36.66 5.12
N LYS A 344 19.97 35.46 5.68
CA LYS A 344 20.58 35.30 7.01
C LYS A 344 22.06 34.91 7.03
N GLN A 345 22.67 34.55 5.90
CA GLN A 345 24.09 34.09 5.71
C GLN A 345 24.67 33.12 6.78
N THR A 346 23.90 32.70 7.79
CA THR A 346 24.39 32.00 9.00
C THR A 346 23.24 31.43 9.86
N VAL A 347 22.22 30.81 9.27
CA VAL A 347 21.29 29.97 10.05
C VAL A 347 21.03 28.70 9.26
N LEU A 348 21.48 27.58 9.81
CA LEU A 348 21.06 26.21 9.50
C LEU A 348 19.68 26.19 8.84
N ALA A 349 19.64 26.02 7.52
CA ALA A 349 18.42 25.63 6.85
C ALA A 349 18.03 24.28 7.46
N LEU A 350 16.98 24.25 8.28
CA LEU A 350 16.39 23.00 8.77
C LEU A 350 16.14 22.13 7.54
N LYS A 351 17.01 21.15 7.33
CA LYS A 351 16.97 20.25 6.19
C LYS A 351 15.61 19.56 6.20
N GLN A 352 14.70 20.02 5.34
CA GLN A 352 13.38 19.43 5.18
C GLN A 352 13.49 18.26 4.21
N PRO A 353 12.63 17.25 4.36
CA PRO A 353 12.64 16.13 3.45
C PRO A 353 12.14 16.50 2.05
N TRP A 354 12.57 15.71 1.08
CA TRP A 354 12.20 15.88 -0.33
C TRP A 354 10.69 15.79 -0.58
N ILE A 355 10.00 14.83 0.05
CA ILE A 355 8.56 14.64 -0.06
C ILE A 355 7.91 15.11 1.23
N LYS A 356 7.02 16.10 1.14
CA LYS A 356 6.24 16.59 2.29
C LYS A 356 4.87 15.93 2.32
N GLY A 357 4.31 15.86 3.52
CA GLY A 357 2.95 15.34 3.76
C GLY A 357 1.97 16.45 4.12
N GLY A 358 0.69 16.15 4.04
CA GLY A 358 -0.37 17.04 4.49
C GLY A 358 -1.76 16.45 4.28
N ALA A 359 -2.75 17.06 4.93
CA ALA A 359 -4.15 16.70 4.79
C ALA A 359 -5.06 17.94 4.83
N ILE A 360 -6.17 17.89 4.08
CA ILE A 360 -7.26 18.86 4.16
C ILE A 360 -8.56 18.08 4.34
N ILE A 361 -9.35 18.44 5.34
CA ILE A 361 -10.64 17.83 5.60
C ILE A 361 -11.70 18.92 5.61
N VAL A 362 -12.79 18.69 4.88
CA VAL A 362 -13.99 19.54 4.87
C VAL A 362 -15.19 18.68 5.28
N MET A 363 -15.86 19.07 6.35
CA MET A 363 -16.98 18.32 6.92
C MET A 363 -18.18 19.24 7.20
N GLU A 364 -19.39 18.76 6.91
CA GLU A 364 -20.61 19.41 7.36
C GLU A 364 -20.87 19.08 8.84
N PRO A 365 -20.98 20.08 9.74
CA PRO A 365 -20.90 19.84 11.18
C PRO A 365 -22.11 19.12 11.79
N HIS A 366 -23.31 19.26 11.19
CA HIS A 366 -24.53 18.65 11.72
C HIS A 366 -24.72 17.20 11.25
N SER A 367 -24.44 16.92 9.98
CA SER A 367 -24.63 15.61 9.38
C SER A 367 -23.43 14.68 9.59
N GLY A 368 -22.24 15.24 9.80
CA GLY A 368 -20.97 14.51 9.75
C GLY A 368 -20.54 14.13 8.33
N ASP A 369 -21.23 14.61 7.29
CA ASP A 369 -20.89 14.31 5.89
C ASP A 369 -19.53 14.90 5.54
N LEU A 370 -18.60 14.04 5.13
CA LEU A 370 -17.28 14.44 4.66
C LEU A 370 -17.40 14.85 3.19
N LEU A 371 -17.13 16.13 2.91
CA LEU A 371 -17.21 16.74 1.59
C LEU A 371 -15.89 16.62 0.82
N ALA A 372 -14.77 16.69 1.54
CA ALA A 372 -13.43 16.40 1.05
C ALA A 372 -12.56 15.86 2.20
N MET A 373 -11.65 14.95 1.90
CA MET A 373 -10.66 14.40 2.81
C MET A 373 -9.38 14.11 2.02
N ALA A 374 -8.69 15.17 1.61
CA ALA A 374 -7.47 15.10 0.82
C ALA A 374 -6.26 14.72 1.67
N SER A 375 -5.38 13.92 1.08
CA SER A 375 -4.10 13.50 1.65
C SER A 375 -3.04 13.49 0.56
N ILE A 376 -1.86 14.04 0.85
CA ILE A 376 -0.68 13.90 0.00
C ILE A 376 0.41 13.10 0.74
N PRO A 377 1.18 12.24 0.03
CA PRO A 377 1.11 11.95 -1.40
C PRO A 377 -0.12 11.12 -1.85
N ARG A 378 -0.48 11.20 -3.13
CA ARG A 378 -1.64 10.50 -3.72
C ARG A 378 -1.29 9.13 -4.30
N VAL A 379 -2.29 8.27 -4.45
CA VAL A 379 -2.17 6.91 -5.03
C VAL A 379 -3.17 6.75 -6.16
N ASP A 380 -2.76 6.10 -7.26
CA ASP A 380 -3.66 5.73 -8.35
C ASP A 380 -4.17 4.29 -8.18
N PRO A 381 -5.47 4.06 -7.91
CA PRO A 381 -6.04 2.72 -7.83
C PRO A 381 -5.95 1.91 -9.13
N ASN A 382 -5.78 2.55 -10.30
CA ASN A 382 -5.62 1.86 -11.59
C ASN A 382 -4.30 1.08 -11.70
N ASP A 383 -3.29 1.37 -10.85
CA ASP A 383 -2.04 0.60 -10.80
C ASP A 383 -2.27 -0.83 -10.30
N PHE A 384 -3.23 -1.03 -9.38
CA PHE A 384 -3.56 -2.33 -8.78
C PHE A 384 -4.48 -3.19 -9.65
N VAL A 385 -5.11 -2.60 -10.68
CA VAL A 385 -6.00 -3.33 -11.58
C VAL A 385 -5.15 -4.23 -12.49
N SER A 386 -5.22 -5.53 -12.23
CA SER A 386 -4.48 -6.56 -12.97
C SER A 386 -4.66 -6.42 -14.48
N SER A 387 -3.55 -6.39 -15.20
CA SER A 387 -3.47 -6.62 -16.65
C SER A 387 -2.27 -7.51 -16.92
N LYS A 388 -2.37 -8.52 -17.78
CA LYS A 388 -1.21 -9.35 -18.18
C LYS A 388 -0.26 -8.70 -19.22
N ASN A 389 -0.44 -7.41 -19.55
CA ASN A 389 0.28 -6.71 -20.62
C ASN A 389 1.72 -6.27 -20.19
N PRO A 390 2.76 -6.28 -21.07
CA PRO A 390 4.14 -5.91 -20.73
C PRO A 390 4.36 -4.45 -20.26
N ALA A 391 3.44 -3.52 -20.58
CA ALA A 391 3.38 -2.16 -20.02
C ALA A 391 3.23 -2.11 -18.47
N ASN A 392 3.17 -3.28 -17.82
CA ASN A 392 3.07 -3.49 -16.38
C ASN A 392 4.30 -3.11 -15.54
N LYS A 393 5.50 -2.95 -16.11
CA LYS A 393 6.70 -2.73 -15.28
C LYS A 393 6.55 -1.47 -14.42
N LEU A 394 6.05 -0.38 -15.02
CA LEU A 394 5.77 0.86 -14.30
C LEU A 394 4.67 0.70 -13.25
N LYS A 395 3.57 0.01 -13.56
CA LYS A 395 2.50 -0.27 -12.57
C LYS A 395 3.01 -1.05 -11.37
N LYS A 396 3.82 -2.08 -11.59
CA LYS A 396 4.44 -2.86 -10.51
C LYS A 396 5.40 -2.01 -9.68
N SER A 397 6.24 -1.20 -10.31
CA SER A 397 7.13 -0.25 -9.63
C SER A 397 6.33 0.79 -8.82
N ASN A 398 5.23 1.32 -9.37
CA ASN A 398 4.33 2.21 -8.64
C ASN A 398 3.69 1.51 -7.44
N ILE A 399 3.24 0.25 -7.57
CA ILE A 399 2.74 -0.55 -6.42
C ILE A 399 3.82 -0.67 -5.33
N HIS A 400 5.07 -0.91 -5.70
CA HIS A 400 6.19 -0.95 -4.77
C HIS A 400 6.40 0.42 -4.08
N LYS A 401 6.30 1.53 -4.83
CA LYS A 401 6.32 2.90 -4.30
C LYS A 401 5.17 3.14 -3.31
N TRP A 402 3.94 2.76 -3.67
CA TRP A 402 2.75 2.94 -2.82
C TRP A 402 2.87 2.22 -1.48
N PHE A 403 3.51 1.05 -1.46
CA PHE A 403 3.79 0.29 -0.24
C PHE A 403 5.11 0.70 0.45
N GLU A 404 5.94 1.54 -0.18
CA GLU A 404 7.22 2.03 0.34
C GLU A 404 8.17 0.89 0.77
N ASN A 405 8.16 -0.21 0.00
CA ASN A 405 8.83 -1.47 0.35
C ASN A 405 10.34 -1.47 -0.02
N GLU A 406 11.06 -2.52 0.38
CA GLU A 406 12.49 -2.67 0.10
C GLU A 406 12.81 -2.69 -1.40
N VAL A 407 11.91 -3.25 -2.22
CA VAL A 407 12.06 -3.29 -3.69
C VAL A 407 12.08 -1.88 -4.28
N TYR A 408 11.17 -1.01 -3.84
CA TYR A 408 11.16 0.40 -4.27
C TYR A 408 12.44 1.12 -3.87
N LEU A 409 12.92 0.93 -2.64
CA LEU A 409 14.18 1.53 -2.19
C LEU A 409 15.37 1.03 -3.03
N ALA A 410 15.37 -0.26 -3.39
CA ALA A 410 16.38 -0.84 -4.28
C ALA A 410 16.32 -0.24 -5.70
N GLU A 411 15.12 -0.06 -6.26
CA GLU A 411 14.93 0.57 -7.59
C GLU A 411 15.50 2.00 -7.61
N VAL A 412 15.28 2.78 -6.54
CA VAL A 412 15.83 4.15 -6.42
C VAL A 412 17.34 4.14 -6.19
N TRP A 413 17.86 3.28 -5.31
CA TRP A 413 19.29 3.16 -5.04
C TRP A 413 20.10 2.77 -6.28
N ASN A 414 19.59 1.78 -7.02
CA ASN A 414 20.17 1.26 -8.25
C ASN A 414 19.90 2.17 -9.47
N GLN A 415 19.29 3.34 -9.30
CA GLN A 415 18.97 4.30 -10.38
C GLN A 415 18.07 3.72 -11.50
N GLN A 416 17.29 2.69 -11.19
CA GLN A 416 16.25 2.16 -12.09
C GLN A 416 14.97 3.01 -12.06
N ARG A 417 14.80 3.79 -10.99
CA ARG A 417 13.72 4.75 -10.80
C ARG A 417 14.26 6.02 -10.16
N LEU A 418 13.66 7.17 -10.49
CA LEU A 418 13.88 8.43 -9.79
C LEU A 418 13.23 8.41 -8.40
N LEU A 419 13.77 9.19 -7.46
CA LEU A 419 13.04 9.56 -6.25
C LEU A 419 12.07 10.69 -6.62
N ASP A 420 10.85 10.33 -6.98
CA ASP A 420 9.84 11.22 -7.55
C ASP A 420 8.81 11.74 -6.53
N ARG A 421 8.35 12.97 -6.76
CA ARG A 421 7.21 13.62 -6.10
C ARG A 421 6.32 14.30 -7.14
N GLU A 422 5.07 14.54 -6.79
CA GLU A 422 4.11 15.20 -7.69
C GLU A 422 4.15 16.72 -7.49
N ILE A 423 4.09 17.46 -8.58
CA ILE A 423 3.95 18.93 -8.61
C ILE A 423 2.76 19.30 -9.48
N PHE A 424 2.12 20.41 -9.14
CA PHE A 424 1.07 21.02 -9.92
C PHE A 424 1.62 22.25 -10.66
N ASP A 425 1.45 22.27 -11.99
CA ASP A 425 1.71 23.45 -12.82
C ASP A 425 0.38 24.13 -13.15
N GLU A 426 0.23 25.38 -12.72
CA GLU A 426 -0.97 26.18 -12.99
C GLU A 426 -1.09 26.58 -14.45
N HIS A 427 0.03 26.85 -15.13
CA HIS A 427 0.02 27.29 -16.53
C HIS A 427 -0.44 26.18 -17.47
N LEU A 428 -0.08 24.93 -17.15
CA LEU A 428 -0.48 23.74 -17.90
C LEU A 428 -1.78 23.12 -17.36
N GLY A 429 -2.27 23.56 -16.20
CA GLY A 429 -3.46 23.02 -15.53
C GLY A 429 -3.33 21.53 -15.20
N GLY A 430 -2.12 21.06 -14.87
CA GLY A 430 -1.80 19.63 -14.83
C GLY A 430 -0.78 19.23 -13.77
N PHE A 431 -0.82 17.96 -13.40
CA PHE A 431 0.16 17.33 -12.51
C PHE A 431 1.32 16.76 -13.31
N TYR A 432 2.54 16.91 -12.80
CA TYR A 432 3.74 16.29 -13.35
C TYR A 432 4.62 15.76 -12.22
N ASP A 433 5.41 14.74 -12.51
CA ASP A 433 6.34 14.16 -11.55
C ASP A 433 7.72 14.85 -11.67
N GLU A 434 8.21 15.40 -10.55
CA GLU A 434 9.60 15.86 -10.42
C GLU A 434 10.40 14.81 -9.67
N GLY A 435 11.53 14.39 -10.23
CA GLY A 435 12.35 13.34 -9.64
C GLY A 435 13.84 13.66 -9.64
N ILE A 436 14.53 13.20 -8.60
CA ILE A 436 15.99 13.25 -8.52
C ILE A 436 16.58 11.86 -8.79
N VAL A 437 17.62 11.82 -9.60
CA VAL A 437 18.47 10.62 -9.74
C VAL A 437 19.33 10.53 -8.49
N LEU A 438 19.32 9.38 -7.80
CA LEU A 438 20.08 9.21 -6.56
C LEU A 438 21.58 8.96 -6.84
N LYS A 439 22.28 9.92 -7.44
CA LYS A 439 23.76 9.90 -7.56
C LYS A 439 24.41 9.99 -6.17
N TRP A 440 25.70 9.64 -6.08
CA TRP A 440 26.41 9.64 -4.79
C TRP A 440 26.34 10.99 -4.07
N GLN A 441 26.55 12.09 -4.79
CA GLN A 441 26.43 13.43 -4.24
C GLN A 441 25.02 13.72 -3.69
N ASN A 442 23.98 13.38 -4.45
CA ASN A 442 22.58 13.58 -4.06
C ASN A 442 22.22 12.73 -2.82
N TYR A 443 22.75 11.51 -2.72
CA TYR A 443 22.60 10.69 -1.53
C TYR A 443 23.24 11.36 -0.30
N LEU A 444 24.48 11.86 -0.42
CA LEU A 444 25.15 12.59 0.65
C LEU A 444 24.36 13.84 1.05
N ASP A 445 23.82 14.58 0.08
CA ASP A 445 23.01 15.77 0.33
C ASP A 445 21.69 15.44 1.04
N LEU A 446 21.10 14.26 0.81
CA LEU A 446 19.89 13.80 1.49
C LEU A 446 20.16 13.26 2.89
N VAL A 447 21.36 12.74 3.17
CA VAL A 447 21.66 12.02 4.41
C VAL A 447 22.59 12.78 5.37
N LEU A 448 23.32 13.79 4.89
CA LEU A 448 24.22 14.66 5.68
C LEU A 448 24.02 16.14 5.33
N GLU A 449 24.41 17.05 6.23
CA GLU A 449 24.37 18.49 5.93
C GLU A 449 25.50 18.95 4.99
N ALA A 450 25.33 20.12 4.37
CA ALA A 450 26.28 20.67 3.40
C ALA A 450 27.69 20.89 3.99
N GLU A 451 27.79 21.39 5.23
CA GLU A 451 29.06 21.73 5.88
C GLU A 451 29.63 20.62 6.79
N ASN A 452 28.98 19.45 6.86
CA ASN A 452 29.35 18.40 7.80
C ASN A 452 30.80 17.90 7.54
N PRO A 453 31.69 17.86 8.56
CA PRO A 453 33.07 17.37 8.41
C PRO A 453 33.17 15.95 7.85
N LEU A 454 32.19 15.08 8.16
CA LEU A 454 32.07 13.74 7.59
C LEU A 454 31.91 13.79 6.08
N LYS A 455 31.08 14.70 5.56
CA LYS A 455 30.88 14.87 4.12
C LYS A 455 32.18 15.31 3.43
N LYS A 456 32.93 16.23 4.05
CA LYS A 456 34.28 16.61 3.59
C LYS A 456 35.24 15.41 3.63
N GLY A 457 35.19 14.59 4.68
CA GLY A 457 35.98 13.36 4.80
C GLY A 457 35.65 12.30 3.73
N VAL A 458 34.36 12.11 3.41
CA VAL A 458 33.91 11.22 2.32
C VAL A 458 34.38 11.73 0.95
N LEU A 459 34.35 13.06 0.74
CA LEU A 459 34.81 13.66 -0.51
C LEU A 459 36.35 13.67 -0.62
N SER A 460 37.09 13.78 0.49
CA SER A 460 38.56 13.73 0.51
C SER A 460 39.12 12.32 0.35
N THR A 461 38.41 11.29 0.85
CA THR A 461 38.70 9.86 0.62
C THR A 461 38.32 9.38 -0.79
N GLY A 462 38.13 10.30 -1.73
CA GLY A 462 37.32 10.16 -2.94
C GLY A 462 37.74 9.12 -3.97
N THR A 463 38.78 8.30 -3.73
CA THR A 463 39.24 7.24 -4.65
C THR A 463 38.99 5.83 -4.11
N LEU A 464 38.87 4.84 -5.02
CA LEU A 464 38.76 3.43 -4.65
C LEU A 464 39.97 2.93 -3.85
N LYS A 465 41.18 3.37 -4.22
CA LYS A 465 42.41 2.97 -3.52
C LYS A 465 42.37 3.41 -2.06
N ASP A 466 41.95 4.64 -1.78
CA ASP A 466 41.87 5.17 -0.42
C ASP A 466 40.82 4.41 0.40
N ALA A 467 39.64 4.17 -0.17
CA ALA A 467 38.57 3.43 0.51
C ALA A 467 38.98 2.00 0.92
N ILE A 468 39.70 1.29 0.03
CA ILE A 468 40.22 -0.06 0.30
C ILE A 468 41.34 0.00 1.34
N TYR A 469 42.24 0.97 1.21
CA TYR A 469 43.36 1.15 2.12
C TYR A 469 42.89 1.44 3.55
N ILE A 470 41.89 2.31 3.72
CA ILE A 470 41.29 2.61 5.03
C ILE A 470 40.66 1.37 5.65
N GLN A 471 39.91 0.57 4.88
CA GLN A 471 39.33 -0.69 5.36
C GLN A 471 40.43 -1.65 5.85
N LYS A 472 41.47 -1.91 5.02
CA LYS A 472 42.59 -2.78 5.40
C LYS A 472 43.32 -2.31 6.67
N LEU A 473 43.50 -0.99 6.85
CA LEU A 473 44.11 -0.43 8.05
C LEU A 473 43.25 -0.66 9.31
N VAL A 474 41.93 -0.52 9.19
CA VAL A 474 41.01 -0.76 10.31
C VAL A 474 40.86 -2.24 10.62
N ASP A 475 40.81 -3.11 9.61
CA ASP A 475 40.78 -4.57 9.81
C ASP A 475 42.05 -5.02 10.54
N ARG A 476 43.21 -4.50 10.13
CA ARG A 476 44.47 -4.73 10.83
C ARG A 476 44.43 -4.24 12.28
N LEU A 477 43.80 -3.10 12.53
CA LEU A 477 43.65 -2.56 13.88
C LEU A 477 42.74 -3.44 14.76
N LEU A 478 41.68 -3.99 14.19
CA LEU A 478 40.78 -4.93 14.87
C LEU A 478 41.49 -6.26 15.18
N GLU A 479 42.33 -6.78 14.29
CA GLU A 479 43.15 -7.99 14.50
C GLU A 479 44.11 -7.87 15.69
N LEU A 480 44.63 -6.66 15.95
CA LEU A 480 45.56 -6.39 17.05
C LEU A 480 44.86 -6.34 18.42
N THR A 481 43.53 -6.50 18.47
CA THR A 481 42.75 -6.41 19.71
C THR A 481 41.85 -7.62 19.91
N PRO A 482 41.60 -8.04 21.16
CA PRO A 482 40.64 -9.10 21.46
C PRO A 482 39.17 -8.64 21.33
N TYR A 483 38.91 -7.34 21.15
CA TYR A 483 37.57 -6.76 21.03
C TYR A 483 37.18 -6.50 19.58
N LYS A 484 36.03 -7.04 19.17
CA LYS A 484 35.47 -6.80 17.83
C LYS A 484 34.64 -5.51 17.73
N ASN A 485 34.50 -4.75 18.81
CA ASN A 485 33.73 -3.51 18.82
C ASN A 485 34.61 -2.31 18.43
N ILE A 486 34.33 -1.74 17.25
CA ILE A 486 35.09 -0.62 16.70
C ILE A 486 35.04 0.65 17.57
N TYR A 487 33.93 0.90 18.28
CA TYR A 487 33.80 2.10 19.11
C TYR A 487 34.77 2.06 20.28
N SER A 488 34.97 0.89 20.89
CA SER A 488 35.91 0.69 21.99
C SER A 488 37.36 0.96 21.54
N VAL A 489 37.70 0.49 20.34
CA VAL A 489 39.01 0.72 19.70
C VAL A 489 39.21 2.20 19.38
N PHE A 490 38.24 2.85 18.73
CA PHE A 490 38.34 4.25 18.32
C PHE A 490 38.32 5.21 19.52
N ASN A 491 37.53 4.91 20.56
CA ASN A 491 37.50 5.70 21.79
C ASN A 491 38.82 5.68 22.55
N LEU A 492 39.67 4.67 22.34
CA LEU A 492 40.99 4.57 22.98
C LEU A 492 42.10 5.22 22.14
N ILE A 493 42.03 5.16 20.80
CA ILE A 493 43.05 5.73 19.90
C ILE A 493 42.82 7.22 19.64
N TYR A 494 41.56 7.64 19.59
CA TYR A 494 41.13 9.03 19.38
C TYR A 494 40.63 9.64 20.70
N THR A 495 41.58 9.91 21.60
CA THR A 495 41.36 10.53 22.92
C THR A 495 41.94 11.94 22.97
N GLY A 496 41.30 12.87 23.72
CA GLY A 496 41.80 14.24 23.95
C GLY A 496 40.74 15.32 23.70
N GLU A 497 41.08 16.60 23.93
CA GLU A 497 40.14 17.72 23.76
C GLU A 497 39.64 17.90 22.31
N GLU A 498 40.40 17.40 21.32
CA GLU A 498 40.06 17.48 19.90
C GLU A 498 39.08 16.38 19.43
N HIS A 499 38.80 15.37 20.26
CA HIS A 499 37.99 14.20 19.91
C HIS A 499 36.86 13.93 20.92
N GLN A 500 35.72 13.46 20.42
CA GLN A 500 34.56 13.13 21.25
C GLN A 500 34.24 11.63 21.16
N SER A 501 34.30 10.94 22.29
CA SER A 501 33.96 9.52 22.40
C SER A 501 32.46 9.26 22.27
N TYR A 502 32.08 8.12 21.68
CA TYR A 502 30.68 7.69 21.50
C TYR A 502 30.37 6.41 22.27
N ALA A 503 29.15 6.30 22.82
CA ALA A 503 28.63 5.20 23.67
C ALA A 503 29.21 5.10 25.11
N GLN A 504 28.57 4.28 25.96
CA GLN A 504 28.88 4.13 27.40
C GLN A 504 30.31 3.60 27.61
N LYS A 505 31.04 4.15 28.58
CA LYS A 505 32.41 3.74 28.95
C LYS A 505 32.47 2.21 29.10
N ASN A 506 33.41 1.57 28.39
CA ASN A 506 33.78 0.17 28.60
C ASN A 506 34.00 -0.08 30.11
N SER A 507 33.77 -1.32 30.59
CA SER A 507 34.09 -1.64 31.99
C SER A 507 35.59 -1.43 32.25
N SER A 508 35.98 -1.17 33.51
CA SER A 508 37.40 -0.95 33.84
C SER A 508 38.28 -2.14 33.45
N ALA A 509 37.76 -3.36 33.56
CA ALA A 509 38.43 -4.59 33.13
C ALA A 509 38.60 -4.64 31.60
N ASP A 510 37.60 -4.18 30.83
CA ASP A 510 37.68 -4.20 29.36
C ASP A 510 38.67 -3.16 28.82
N LEU A 511 38.76 -2.00 29.48
CA LEU A 511 39.76 -0.97 29.18
C LEU A 511 41.18 -1.47 29.44
N GLU A 512 41.40 -2.14 30.57
CA GLU A 512 42.72 -2.68 30.92
C GLU A 512 43.20 -3.72 29.91
N VAL A 513 42.31 -4.62 29.44
CA VAL A 513 42.63 -5.59 28.39
C VAL A 513 42.95 -4.91 27.06
N LEU A 514 42.22 -3.86 26.68
CA LEU A 514 42.48 -3.08 25.47
C LEU A 514 43.80 -2.30 25.54
N GLU A 515 44.06 -1.63 26.67
CA GLU A 515 45.29 -0.87 26.91
C GLU A 515 46.51 -1.80 26.91
N ASN A 516 46.41 -3.00 27.49
CA ASN A 516 47.47 -4.01 27.46
C ASN A 516 47.75 -4.49 26.02
N ALA A 517 46.72 -4.75 25.21
CA ALA A 517 46.89 -5.14 23.81
C ALA A 517 47.56 -4.04 22.97
N PHE A 518 47.17 -2.77 23.16
CA PHE A 518 47.80 -1.65 22.47
C PHE A 518 49.20 -1.32 22.97
N THR A 519 49.48 -1.52 24.25
CA THR A 519 50.85 -1.39 24.78
C THR A 519 51.78 -2.40 24.11
N LEU A 520 51.32 -3.64 23.92
CA LEU A 520 52.08 -4.70 23.27
C LEU A 520 52.37 -4.43 21.77
N HIS A 521 51.44 -3.76 21.07
CA HIS A 521 51.55 -3.41 19.65
C HIS A 521 51.72 -1.90 19.37
N PHE A 522 52.24 -1.13 20.34
CA PHE A 522 52.16 0.33 20.36
C PHE A 522 52.68 1.01 19.08
N GLN A 523 53.85 0.61 18.59
CA GLN A 523 54.47 1.19 17.38
C GLN A 523 53.63 0.95 16.12
N GLU A 524 52.99 -0.22 16.00
CA GLU A 524 52.15 -0.58 14.85
C GLU A 524 50.82 0.20 14.89
N VAL A 525 50.18 0.27 16.07
CA VAL A 525 48.95 1.04 16.28
C VAL A 525 49.16 2.53 15.98
N LEU A 526 50.27 3.11 16.45
CA LEU A 526 50.58 4.52 16.22
C LEU A 526 50.90 4.81 14.74
N SER A 527 51.53 3.87 14.04
CA SER A 527 51.73 3.93 12.58
C SER A 527 50.40 3.89 11.82
N ILE A 528 49.49 2.98 12.19
CA ILE A 528 48.15 2.87 11.61
C ILE A 528 47.34 4.15 11.86
N LYS A 529 47.35 4.67 13.09
CA LYS A 529 46.68 5.92 13.46
C LYS A 529 47.15 7.08 12.58
N ARG A 530 48.46 7.29 12.44
CA ARG A 530 49.01 8.37 11.59
C ARG A 530 48.53 8.28 10.14
N LYS A 531 48.36 7.07 9.62
CA LYS A 531 47.83 6.83 8.26
C LYS A 531 46.33 7.12 8.17
N LEU A 532 45.55 6.79 9.20
CA LEU A 532 44.11 7.09 9.28
C LEU A 532 43.83 8.59 9.49
N ASP A 533 44.71 9.28 10.23
CA ASP A 533 44.57 10.71 10.56
C ASP A 533 44.49 11.59 9.30
N VAL A 534 45.13 11.20 8.20
CA VAL A 534 45.02 11.88 6.89
C VAL A 534 43.56 12.06 6.45
N TYR A 535 42.68 11.11 6.78
CA TYR A 535 41.28 11.11 6.38
C TYR A 535 40.33 11.48 7.53
N MET A 536 40.70 11.14 8.78
CA MET A 536 39.81 11.22 9.94
C MET A 536 40.11 12.40 10.88
N GLN A 537 41.24 13.11 10.74
CA GLN A 537 41.64 14.17 11.67
C GLN A 537 40.63 15.33 11.73
N ALA A 538 40.00 15.67 10.60
CA ALA A 538 38.97 16.70 10.55
C ALA A 538 37.65 16.30 11.24
N ILE A 539 37.46 15.01 11.52
CA ILE A 539 36.24 14.44 12.12
C ILE A 539 36.43 14.33 13.63
N LYS A 540 35.84 15.28 14.37
CA LYS A 540 35.98 15.32 15.84
C LYS A 540 35.30 14.14 16.53
N ASN A 541 34.09 13.79 16.10
CA ASN A 541 33.28 12.76 16.76
C ASN A 541 33.65 11.34 16.30
N ASN A 542 33.90 10.43 17.25
CA ASN A 542 34.22 9.04 16.94
C ASN A 542 33.02 8.28 16.31
N TYR A 543 31.79 8.73 16.55
CA TYR A 543 30.62 8.23 15.82
C TYR A 543 30.73 8.46 14.31
N ASP A 544 31.08 9.68 13.91
CA ASP A 544 31.18 10.05 12.50
C ASP A 544 32.37 9.36 11.82
N LYS A 545 33.45 9.08 12.57
CA LYS A 545 34.59 8.27 12.06
C LYS A 545 34.15 6.83 11.73
N VAL A 546 33.30 6.22 12.57
CA VAL A 546 32.74 4.88 12.31
C VAL A 546 31.70 4.93 11.18
N LEU A 547 30.89 6.00 11.11
CA LEU A 547 29.95 6.21 10.01
C LEU A 547 30.66 6.38 8.67
N LEU A 548 31.79 7.10 8.61
CA LEU A 548 32.66 7.17 7.43
C LEU A 548 33.04 5.77 6.97
N LEU A 549 33.53 4.94 7.88
CA LEU A 549 33.95 3.58 7.56
C LEU A 549 32.80 2.72 7.05
N ASP A 550 31.64 2.75 7.71
CA ASP A 550 30.46 2.01 7.26
C ASP A 550 29.93 2.51 5.89
N MET A 551 30.06 3.81 5.59
CA MET A 551 29.73 4.34 4.26
C MET A 551 30.70 3.87 3.18
N LEU A 552 32.00 3.82 3.49
CA LEU A 552 33.02 3.27 2.59
C LEU A 552 32.81 1.78 2.37
N ARG A 553 32.51 1.03 3.44
CA ARG A 553 32.14 -0.39 3.36
C ARG A 553 30.87 -0.61 2.55
N MET A 554 29.84 0.21 2.75
CA MET A 554 28.61 0.13 1.95
C MET A 554 28.87 0.28 0.44
N LEU A 555 29.84 1.11 0.04
CA LEU A 555 30.22 1.23 -1.38
C LEU A 555 31.16 0.12 -1.84
N VAL A 556 32.22 -0.15 -1.09
CA VAL A 556 33.36 -0.98 -1.52
C VAL A 556 33.60 -2.13 -0.54
N GLU A 557 33.75 -3.34 -1.08
CA GLU A 557 34.15 -4.52 -0.33
C GLU A 557 35.61 -4.85 -0.61
N ALA A 558 36.50 -4.48 0.32
CA ALA A 558 37.95 -4.57 0.14
C ALA A 558 38.45 -5.98 -0.26
N ASP A 559 37.81 -7.03 0.27
CA ASP A 559 38.17 -8.44 0.03
C ASP A 559 38.00 -8.88 -1.43
N LEU A 560 37.17 -8.18 -2.21
CA LEU A 560 36.96 -8.48 -3.64
C LEU A 560 38.05 -7.90 -4.55
N PHE A 561 38.97 -7.09 -4.01
CA PHE A 561 40.01 -6.41 -4.80
C PHE A 561 41.39 -7.05 -4.60
N SER A 562 41.94 -7.62 -5.68
CA SER A 562 43.34 -8.01 -5.74
C SER A 562 44.26 -6.78 -5.88
N ASP A 563 45.52 -6.91 -5.46
CA ASP A 563 46.48 -5.78 -5.54
C ASP A 563 46.71 -5.32 -6.98
N GLU A 564 46.61 -6.23 -7.95
CA GLU A 564 46.64 -5.90 -9.37
C GLU A 564 45.41 -5.10 -9.82
N LEU A 565 44.22 -5.51 -9.39
CA LEU A 565 42.99 -4.79 -9.69
C LEU A 565 43.04 -3.37 -9.09
N VAL A 566 43.52 -3.22 -7.85
CA VAL A 566 43.69 -1.90 -7.21
C VAL A 566 44.64 -1.00 -7.99
N LYS A 567 45.73 -1.53 -8.59
CA LYS A 567 46.62 -0.74 -9.45
C LYS A 567 45.89 -0.19 -10.68
N ASN A 568 44.99 -0.98 -11.26
CA ASN A 568 44.28 -0.65 -12.50
C ASN A 568 43.09 0.28 -12.27
N VAL A 569 42.31 0.08 -11.20
CA VAL A 569 41.05 0.81 -10.97
C VAL A 569 41.11 1.79 -9.80
N GLY A 570 42.17 1.76 -8.99
CA GLY A 570 42.27 2.52 -7.74
C GLY A 570 42.17 4.04 -7.86
N LYS A 571 42.47 4.60 -9.04
CA LYS A 571 42.33 6.05 -9.34
C LYS A 571 40.88 6.48 -9.58
N GLN A 572 39.95 5.54 -9.80
CA GLN A 572 38.56 5.86 -10.05
C GLN A 572 37.91 6.47 -8.80
N THR A 573 37.06 7.46 -9.00
CA THR A 573 36.35 8.10 -7.88
C THR A 573 35.23 7.22 -7.34
N LEU A 574 34.92 7.37 -6.05
CA LEU A 574 33.81 6.66 -5.41
C LEU A 574 32.46 6.99 -6.06
N SER A 575 32.26 8.22 -6.54
CA SER A 575 31.04 8.59 -7.26
C SER A 575 30.90 7.82 -8.57
N THR A 576 31.97 7.78 -9.39
CA THR A 576 31.97 7.03 -10.65
C THR A 576 31.75 5.53 -10.39
N TYR A 577 32.35 4.98 -9.33
CA TYR A 577 32.17 3.58 -8.96
C TYR A 577 30.74 3.25 -8.50
N LYS A 578 30.11 4.13 -7.71
CA LYS A 578 28.70 4.00 -7.29
C LYS A 578 27.76 4.05 -8.48
N ASP A 579 28.00 4.98 -9.41
CA ASP A 579 27.20 5.13 -10.62
C ASP A 579 27.38 3.92 -11.55
N ALA A 580 28.61 3.40 -11.69
CA ALA A 580 28.90 2.15 -12.39
C ALA A 580 28.18 0.95 -11.76
N SER A 581 28.15 0.85 -10.41
CA SER A 581 27.42 -0.22 -9.70
C SER A 581 25.92 -0.16 -9.95
N SER A 582 25.35 1.05 -10.00
CA SER A 582 23.93 1.26 -10.33
C SER A 582 23.63 0.88 -11.78
N ALA A 583 24.47 1.35 -12.71
CA ALA A 583 24.38 1.10 -14.14
C ALA A 583 24.53 -0.39 -14.49
N MET A 584 25.34 -1.13 -13.73
CA MET A 584 25.51 -2.56 -13.88
C MET A 584 24.18 -3.31 -13.72
N VAL A 585 23.34 -2.95 -12.76
CA VAL A 585 22.04 -3.63 -12.54
C VAL A 585 21.12 -3.51 -13.76
N ALA A 586 21.01 -2.29 -14.32
CA ALA A 586 20.20 -2.05 -15.50
C ALA A 586 20.77 -2.76 -16.74
N THR A 587 22.10 -2.71 -16.92
CA THR A 587 22.79 -3.38 -18.03
C THR A 587 22.65 -4.90 -17.93
N GLU A 588 22.82 -5.47 -16.73
CA GLU A 588 22.64 -6.90 -16.47
C GLU A 588 21.23 -7.35 -16.80
N GLU A 589 20.19 -6.60 -16.41
CA GLU A 589 18.79 -6.94 -16.72
C GLU A 589 18.54 -7.04 -18.23
N VAL A 590 19.15 -6.13 -19.01
CA VAL A 590 19.03 -6.09 -20.48
C VAL A 590 19.77 -7.26 -21.12
N VAL A 591 21.03 -7.46 -20.77
CA VAL A 591 21.85 -8.57 -21.29
C VAL A 591 21.23 -9.91 -20.93
N LYS A 592 20.69 -10.05 -19.71
CA LYS A 592 19.99 -11.26 -19.27
C LYS A 592 18.74 -11.55 -20.09
N LYS A 593 17.95 -10.51 -20.44
CA LYS A 593 16.78 -10.65 -21.31
C LYS A 593 17.16 -11.05 -22.73
N MET A 594 18.18 -10.42 -23.30
CA MET A 594 18.72 -10.77 -24.63
C MET A 594 19.23 -12.21 -24.64
N ALA A 595 20.08 -12.57 -23.68
CA ALA A 595 20.63 -13.92 -23.53
C ALA A 595 19.53 -14.96 -23.34
N LYS A 596 18.47 -14.67 -22.55
CA LYS A 596 17.35 -15.58 -22.36
C LYS A 596 16.57 -15.82 -23.66
N SER A 597 16.38 -14.78 -24.47
CA SER A 597 15.71 -14.91 -25.77
C SER A 597 16.51 -15.81 -26.73
N ILE A 598 17.84 -15.64 -26.76
CA ILE A 598 18.72 -16.47 -27.58
C ILE A 598 18.69 -17.92 -27.06
N TYR A 599 18.83 -18.10 -25.74
CA TYR A 599 18.80 -19.40 -25.09
C TYR A 599 17.54 -20.20 -25.38
N HIS A 600 16.39 -19.51 -25.40
CA HIS A 600 15.13 -20.11 -25.78
C HIS A 600 15.19 -20.68 -27.21
N GLU A 601 15.67 -19.90 -28.17
CA GLU A 601 15.69 -20.25 -29.61
C GLU A 601 16.78 -21.26 -29.98
N THR A 602 17.93 -21.25 -29.30
CA THR A 602 19.08 -22.11 -29.62
C THR A 602 19.09 -23.36 -28.74
N ASP A 603 19.42 -23.18 -27.46
CA ASP A 603 19.78 -24.25 -26.55
C ASP A 603 18.54 -25.01 -26.08
N PHE A 604 17.52 -24.29 -25.62
CA PHE A 604 16.30 -24.90 -25.10
C PHE A 604 15.50 -25.57 -26.22
N LYS A 605 15.38 -24.94 -27.40
CA LYS A 605 14.74 -25.54 -28.58
C LYS A 605 15.48 -26.80 -29.04
N GLY A 606 16.81 -26.82 -28.99
CA GLY A 606 17.63 -28.01 -29.23
C GLY A 606 17.34 -29.12 -28.20
N TRP A 607 17.38 -28.77 -26.92
CA TRP A 607 17.07 -29.70 -25.82
C TRP A 607 15.66 -30.29 -25.94
N ARG A 608 14.67 -29.48 -26.32
CA ARG A 608 13.28 -29.92 -26.52
C ARG A 608 13.18 -31.00 -27.60
N LYS A 609 13.90 -30.85 -28.71
CA LYS A 609 13.89 -31.84 -29.80
C LYS A 609 14.42 -33.20 -29.36
N GLU A 610 15.44 -33.22 -28.50
CA GLU A 610 16.14 -34.44 -28.12
C GLU A 610 15.56 -35.12 -26.87
N LYS A 611 15.25 -34.34 -25.82
CA LYS A 611 15.06 -34.86 -24.45
C LYS A 611 13.69 -34.60 -23.83
N GLU A 612 12.84 -33.79 -24.46
CA GLU A 612 11.52 -33.40 -23.90
C GLU A 612 10.65 -34.62 -23.55
N LYS A 613 10.56 -35.60 -24.46
CA LYS A 613 9.69 -36.77 -24.29
C LYS A 613 10.10 -37.64 -23.10
N GLU A 614 11.40 -37.84 -22.91
CA GLU A 614 11.94 -38.65 -21.83
C GLU A 614 11.77 -37.96 -20.48
N TYR A 615 12.07 -36.65 -20.43
CA TYR A 615 11.90 -35.82 -19.23
C TYR A 615 10.45 -35.81 -18.73
N LEU A 616 9.49 -35.55 -19.63
CA LEU A 616 8.07 -35.54 -19.28
C LEU A 616 7.59 -36.92 -18.81
N LYS A 617 8.08 -38.01 -19.41
CA LYS A 617 7.75 -39.39 -18.98
C LYS A 617 8.23 -39.66 -17.55
N GLY A 618 9.44 -39.22 -17.20
CA GLY A 618 9.98 -39.32 -15.84
C GLY A 618 9.15 -38.53 -14.82
N LYS A 619 8.81 -37.27 -15.12
CA LYS A 619 7.98 -36.45 -14.22
C LYS A 619 6.58 -37.01 -14.00
N ARG A 620 5.96 -37.60 -15.03
CA ARG A 620 4.68 -38.30 -14.88
C ARG A 620 4.78 -39.55 -14.01
N ALA A 621 5.89 -40.28 -14.06
CA ALA A 621 6.13 -41.41 -13.17
C ALA A 621 6.27 -40.96 -11.70
N GLU A 622 6.98 -39.86 -11.44
CA GLU A 622 7.10 -39.26 -10.10
C GLU A 622 5.75 -38.79 -9.52
N GLU A 623 4.92 -38.11 -10.31
CA GLU A 623 3.57 -37.68 -9.89
C GLU A 623 2.70 -38.88 -9.50
N LYS A 624 2.75 -39.95 -10.31
CA LYS A 624 2.02 -41.18 -10.06
C LYS A 624 2.49 -41.88 -8.79
N ALA A 625 3.80 -41.89 -8.52
CA ALA A 625 4.38 -42.44 -7.29
C ALA A 625 4.01 -41.61 -6.05
N THR A 626 3.99 -40.28 -6.16
CA THR A 626 3.72 -39.36 -5.05
C THR A 626 2.23 -39.06 -4.83
N LYS A 627 1.33 -39.66 -5.64
CA LYS A 627 -0.12 -39.40 -5.65
C LYS A 627 -0.48 -37.90 -5.73
N LYS A 628 0.38 -37.10 -6.37
CA LYS A 628 0.13 -35.67 -6.58
C LYS A 628 -0.70 -35.47 -7.85
N TYR A 629 -1.49 -34.40 -7.87
CA TYR A 629 -2.23 -34.00 -9.06
C TYR A 629 -1.29 -33.66 -10.21
N ALA A 630 -1.61 -34.16 -11.41
CA ALA A 630 -0.87 -33.90 -12.63
C ALA A 630 -0.81 -32.40 -12.93
N LYS A 631 0.37 -31.80 -13.04
CA LYS A 631 0.51 -30.40 -13.50
C LYS A 631 0.55 -30.32 -15.04
N PRO A 632 0.20 -29.17 -15.65
CA PRO A 632 0.41 -28.93 -17.08
C PRO A 632 1.89 -29.09 -17.45
N TYR A 633 2.20 -29.75 -18.58
CA TYR A 633 3.59 -30.02 -18.95
C TYR A 633 4.40 -28.74 -19.21
N ILE A 634 3.76 -27.66 -19.70
CA ILE A 634 4.41 -26.38 -19.95
C ILE A 634 4.97 -25.77 -18.66
N ASP A 635 4.32 -25.97 -17.52
CA ASP A 635 4.83 -25.43 -16.25
C ASP A 635 6.13 -26.15 -15.82
N TYR A 636 6.30 -27.42 -16.21
CA TYR A 636 7.56 -28.15 -16.03
C TYR A 636 8.62 -27.68 -17.01
N LEU A 637 8.25 -27.43 -18.26
CA LEU A 637 9.17 -26.92 -19.28
C LEU A 637 9.63 -25.49 -18.94
N ASP A 638 8.72 -24.60 -18.55
CA ASP A 638 9.03 -23.24 -18.09
C ASP A 638 9.95 -23.29 -16.86
N ALA A 639 9.65 -24.15 -15.88
CA ALA A 639 10.49 -24.30 -14.68
C ALA A 639 11.89 -24.81 -15.04
N LEU A 640 11.98 -25.83 -15.90
CA LEU A 640 13.24 -26.41 -16.35
C LEU A 640 14.03 -25.41 -17.19
N GLU A 641 13.40 -24.71 -18.13
CA GLU A 641 14.06 -23.67 -18.93
C GLU A 641 14.66 -22.60 -18.02
N ASN A 642 13.90 -22.14 -17.02
CA ASN A 642 14.40 -21.16 -16.07
C ASN A 642 15.56 -21.70 -15.23
N GLU A 643 15.54 -22.98 -14.83
CA GLU A 643 16.62 -23.64 -14.09
C GLU A 643 17.89 -23.82 -14.95
N MET A 644 17.73 -24.35 -16.17
CA MET A 644 18.83 -24.53 -17.12
C MET A 644 19.42 -23.19 -17.54
N PHE A 645 18.58 -22.18 -17.81
CA PHE A 645 19.02 -20.82 -18.09
C PHE A 645 19.71 -20.18 -16.89
N ALA A 646 19.24 -20.42 -15.65
CA ALA A 646 19.92 -19.92 -14.46
C ALA A 646 21.34 -20.49 -14.34
N SER A 647 21.51 -21.80 -14.56
CA SER A 647 22.83 -22.43 -14.58
C SER A 647 23.73 -21.90 -15.70
N PHE A 648 23.18 -21.68 -16.90
CA PHE A 648 23.88 -21.04 -18.00
C PHE A 648 24.29 -19.61 -17.65
N TRP A 649 23.37 -18.81 -17.11
CA TRP A 649 23.59 -17.43 -16.72
C TRP A 649 24.68 -17.31 -15.65
N GLU A 650 24.67 -18.15 -14.62
CA GLU A 650 25.71 -18.13 -13.59
C GLU A 650 27.12 -18.34 -14.14
N LYS A 651 27.26 -19.22 -15.14
CA LYS A 651 28.55 -19.52 -15.79
C LYS A 651 28.99 -18.41 -16.77
N GLN A 652 28.06 -17.92 -17.59
CA GLN A 652 28.37 -17.05 -18.74
C GLN A 652 28.09 -15.56 -18.52
N ARG A 653 27.42 -15.15 -17.43
CA ARG A 653 26.98 -13.75 -17.21
C ARG A 653 28.08 -12.72 -17.45
N TRP A 654 29.24 -12.91 -16.85
CA TRP A 654 30.32 -11.92 -16.87
C TRP A 654 30.91 -11.78 -18.27
N HIS A 655 31.11 -12.91 -18.94
CA HIS A 655 31.59 -12.98 -20.31
C HIS A 655 30.63 -12.26 -21.27
N LEU A 656 29.33 -12.56 -21.20
CA LEU A 656 28.32 -11.91 -22.05
C LEU A 656 28.22 -10.40 -21.82
N ILE A 657 28.28 -9.96 -20.56
CA ILE A 657 28.23 -8.53 -20.21
C ILE A 657 29.49 -7.82 -20.70
N THR A 658 30.67 -8.41 -20.54
CA THR A 658 31.92 -7.85 -21.05
C THR A 658 31.92 -7.74 -22.57
N THR A 659 31.48 -8.79 -23.28
CA THR A 659 31.32 -8.77 -24.75
C THR A 659 30.35 -7.68 -25.19
N PHE A 660 29.23 -7.52 -24.49
CA PHE A 660 28.24 -6.47 -24.77
C PHE A 660 28.82 -5.06 -24.62
N LEU A 661 29.71 -4.82 -23.65
CA LEU A 661 30.27 -3.48 -23.36
C LEU A 661 31.47 -3.10 -24.23
N ARG A 662 32.39 -4.04 -24.47
CA ARG A 662 33.67 -3.80 -25.17
C ARG A 662 33.67 -4.21 -26.64
N GLY A 663 32.81 -5.15 -27.02
CA GLY A 663 32.98 -5.89 -28.27
C GLY A 663 34.19 -6.83 -28.18
N ASP A 664 34.11 -7.94 -28.91
CA ASP A 664 35.12 -8.98 -29.11
C ASP A 664 36.24 -9.11 -28.05
N VAL A 665 36.03 -9.99 -27.07
CA VAL A 665 37.07 -10.45 -26.14
C VAL A 665 37.47 -11.87 -26.51
N GLN A 666 38.33 -12.00 -27.50
CA GLN A 666 39.09 -13.22 -27.79
C GLN A 666 40.13 -13.41 -26.69
N SER A 667 39.95 -14.40 -25.81
CA SER A 667 41.11 -15.12 -25.25
C SER A 667 40.77 -16.38 -24.44
N ASN A 668 39.54 -16.59 -23.90
CA ASN A 668 39.29 -17.78 -23.07
C ASN A 668 37.82 -18.27 -23.06
N MET A 669 37.10 -18.21 -24.19
CA MET A 669 35.72 -18.73 -24.29
C MET A 669 35.65 -20.06 -25.05
N GLU A 670 36.09 -21.17 -24.44
CA GLU A 670 35.92 -22.50 -25.04
C GLU A 670 34.46 -23.04 -24.97
N SER A 671 33.53 -22.31 -24.33
CA SER A 671 32.20 -22.85 -23.97
C SER A 671 30.97 -21.99 -24.30
N CYS A 672 31.13 -20.80 -24.91
CA CYS A 672 29.99 -19.94 -25.27
C CYS A 672 29.70 -20.04 -26.78
N PRO A 673 28.49 -20.44 -27.23
CA PRO A 673 28.18 -20.55 -28.66
C PRO A 673 28.33 -19.21 -29.40
N SER A 674 28.86 -19.23 -30.63
CA SER A 674 29.13 -18.01 -31.43
C SER A 674 27.91 -17.09 -31.59
N ALA A 675 26.71 -17.67 -31.68
CA ALA A 675 25.45 -16.93 -31.82
C ALA A 675 25.22 -15.87 -30.73
N TYR A 676 25.64 -16.13 -29.49
CA TYR A 676 25.52 -15.14 -28.41
C TYR A 676 26.48 -13.98 -28.58
N ILE A 677 27.74 -14.29 -28.93
CA ILE A 677 28.81 -13.31 -29.11
C ILE A 677 28.48 -12.41 -30.31
N ASP A 678 28.11 -13.00 -31.44
CA ASP A 678 27.75 -12.29 -32.67
C ASP A 678 26.60 -11.30 -32.42
N HIS A 679 25.57 -11.74 -31.68
CA HIS A 679 24.43 -10.89 -31.33
C HIS A 679 24.84 -9.74 -30.40
N MET A 680 25.63 -10.00 -29.35
CA MET A 680 26.10 -8.95 -28.43
C MET A 680 27.01 -7.94 -29.15
N CYS A 681 27.91 -8.41 -30.03
CA CYS A 681 28.77 -7.57 -30.87
C CYS A 681 27.98 -6.76 -31.91
N SER A 682 26.86 -7.30 -32.43
CA SER A 682 25.96 -6.55 -33.31
C SER A 682 25.31 -5.39 -32.58
N TRP A 683 24.72 -5.64 -31.41
CA TRP A 683 24.11 -4.61 -30.58
C TRP A 683 25.12 -3.53 -30.16
N GLN A 684 26.32 -3.93 -29.78
CA GLN A 684 27.38 -3.00 -29.40
C GLN A 684 27.75 -2.05 -30.57
N ARG A 685 27.88 -2.57 -31.80
CA ARG A 685 28.11 -1.74 -33.00
C ARG A 685 26.96 -0.79 -33.28
N GLU A 686 25.72 -1.25 -33.16
CA GLU A 686 24.53 -0.42 -33.34
C GLU A 686 24.49 0.74 -32.33
N ILE A 687 24.71 0.46 -31.04
CA ILE A 687 24.72 1.48 -29.98
C ILE A 687 25.84 2.50 -30.21
N GLN A 688 27.04 2.05 -30.60
CA GLN A 688 28.16 2.93 -30.93
C GLN A 688 27.91 3.80 -32.16
N SER A 689 27.17 3.29 -33.15
CA SER A 689 26.76 4.04 -34.34
C SER A 689 25.72 5.13 -34.06
N GLY A 690 25.20 5.21 -32.83
CA GLY A 690 24.21 6.19 -32.40
C GLY A 690 22.76 5.70 -32.47
N ALA A 691 22.52 4.44 -32.84
CA ALA A 691 21.20 3.83 -32.73
C ALA A 691 20.82 3.67 -31.25
N HIS A 692 19.50 3.61 -30.95
CA HIS A 692 18.96 3.28 -29.63
C HIS A 692 19.26 4.27 -28.48
N ARG A 693 19.68 5.51 -28.78
CA ARG A 693 19.98 6.54 -27.75
C ARG A 693 18.78 6.90 -26.86
N GLU A 694 17.56 6.86 -27.40
CA GLU A 694 16.32 7.19 -26.67
C GLU A 694 15.80 6.04 -25.78
N ILE A 695 16.47 4.88 -25.76
CA ILE A 695 16.04 3.75 -24.92
C ILE A 695 16.42 4.01 -23.45
N GLU A 696 15.52 3.72 -22.51
CA GLU A 696 15.66 4.00 -21.07
C GLU A 696 17.00 3.52 -20.44
N TRP A 697 17.54 2.38 -20.89
CA TRP A 697 18.77 1.80 -20.33
C TRP A 697 20.06 2.28 -21.02
N SER A 698 19.98 3.07 -22.09
CA SER A 698 21.16 3.52 -22.87
C SER A 698 22.16 4.29 -21.99
N ASN A 699 21.65 5.14 -21.10
CA ASN A 699 22.45 5.91 -20.14
C ASN A 699 23.25 5.01 -19.20
N ALA A 700 22.67 3.90 -18.76
CA ALA A 700 23.35 2.92 -17.91
C ALA A 700 24.51 2.26 -18.67
N TYR A 701 24.28 1.87 -19.93
CA TYR A 701 25.33 1.31 -20.78
C TYR A 701 26.52 2.27 -20.92
N PHE A 702 26.28 3.54 -21.28
CA PHE A 702 27.36 4.52 -21.44
C PHE A 702 28.09 4.84 -20.13
N THR A 703 27.36 4.90 -19.01
CA THR A 703 27.96 5.10 -17.68
C THR A 703 28.92 3.97 -17.33
N LEU A 704 28.51 2.72 -17.58
CA LEU A 704 29.34 1.56 -17.32
C LEU A 704 30.51 1.45 -18.31
N GLN A 705 30.30 1.80 -19.58
CA GLN A 705 31.35 1.83 -20.60
C GLN A 705 32.45 2.84 -20.28
N GLU A 706 32.08 4.04 -19.84
CA GLU A 706 33.07 5.05 -19.43
C GLU A 706 33.84 4.60 -18.17
N ALA A 707 33.18 3.90 -17.24
CA ALA A 707 33.83 3.35 -16.04
C ALA A 707 34.91 2.30 -16.38
N ILE A 708 34.71 1.49 -17.42
CA ILE A 708 35.66 0.44 -17.82
C ILE A 708 36.67 0.86 -18.90
N LYS A 709 36.56 2.09 -19.43
CA LYS A 709 37.31 2.57 -20.60
C LYS A 709 38.83 2.48 -20.46
N ASN A 710 39.35 2.75 -19.27
CA ASN A 710 40.78 2.74 -18.96
C ASN A 710 41.25 1.46 -18.25
N ILE A 711 40.37 0.45 -18.13
CA ILE A 711 40.68 -0.82 -17.46
C ILE A 711 41.21 -1.83 -18.50
N PRO A 712 42.34 -2.50 -18.26
CA PRO A 712 42.83 -3.59 -19.12
C PRO A 712 41.80 -4.72 -19.25
N THR A 713 41.69 -5.34 -20.42
CA THR A 713 40.66 -6.35 -20.73
C THR A 713 40.60 -7.48 -19.70
N GLU A 714 41.74 -7.97 -19.23
CA GLU A 714 41.86 -9.05 -18.23
C GLU A 714 41.30 -8.64 -16.85
N SER A 715 41.32 -7.35 -16.53
CA SER A 715 40.83 -6.80 -15.26
C SER A 715 39.35 -6.40 -15.28
N ILE A 716 38.67 -6.42 -16.44
CA ILE A 716 37.27 -6.00 -16.55
C ILE A 716 36.34 -6.98 -15.81
N ILE A 717 36.47 -8.29 -16.02
CA ILE A 717 35.63 -9.27 -15.31
C ILE A 717 35.85 -9.21 -13.79
N PRO A 718 37.10 -9.20 -13.27
CA PRO A 718 37.35 -8.94 -11.86
C PRO A 718 36.69 -7.66 -11.34
N TYR A 719 36.77 -6.55 -12.08
CA TYR A 719 36.11 -5.28 -11.71
C TYR A 719 34.58 -5.40 -11.68
N LEU A 720 33.96 -5.99 -12.70
CA LEU A 720 32.51 -6.15 -12.74
C LEU A 720 31.98 -6.98 -11.56
N LYS A 721 32.77 -7.96 -11.09
CA LYS A 721 32.45 -8.77 -9.91
C LYS A 721 32.47 -7.99 -8.59
N THR A 722 33.12 -6.82 -8.53
CA THR A 722 33.14 -6.00 -7.31
C THR A 722 31.93 -5.07 -7.21
N LEU A 723 31.21 -4.83 -8.33
CA LEU A 723 30.04 -3.96 -8.38
C LEU A 723 28.86 -4.62 -7.67
N ARG A 724 28.29 -3.95 -6.66
CA ARG A 724 27.23 -4.49 -5.79
C ARG A 724 25.92 -3.75 -5.98
N SER A 725 24.83 -4.49 -6.10
CA SER A 725 23.47 -3.94 -6.10
C SER A 725 22.96 -3.74 -4.68
N PHE A 726 21.83 -3.04 -4.51
CA PHE A 726 21.17 -2.91 -3.20
C PHE A 726 20.92 -4.28 -2.50
N GLN A 727 20.66 -5.35 -3.27
CA GLN A 727 20.39 -6.68 -2.70
C GLN A 727 21.64 -7.36 -2.15
N ASP A 728 22.82 -6.96 -2.61
CA ASP A 728 24.11 -7.53 -2.21
C ASP A 728 24.65 -6.88 -0.92
N LEU A 729 24.08 -5.74 -0.50
CA LEU A 729 24.48 -4.96 0.68
C LEU A 729 24.02 -5.60 2.01
N ASN A 730 24.51 -6.81 2.27
CA ASN A 730 24.11 -7.64 3.40
C ASN A 730 25.15 -7.72 4.53
N ARG A 731 26.29 -7.01 4.44
CA ARG A 731 27.29 -7.03 5.52
C ARG A 731 26.77 -6.28 6.75
N PRO A 732 27.08 -6.75 7.97
CA PRO A 732 26.74 -6.02 9.18
C PRO A 732 27.51 -4.70 9.27
N LEU A 733 26.83 -3.66 9.73
CA LEU A 733 27.47 -2.38 10.05
C LEU A 733 28.36 -2.54 11.30
N LEU A 734 29.48 -1.83 11.33
CA LEU A 734 30.33 -1.75 12.51
C LEU A 734 29.72 -0.86 13.59
N GLY A 735 29.06 0.21 13.15
CA GLY A 735 28.32 1.12 13.99
C GLY A 735 26.87 0.69 14.22
N LYS A 736 26.23 1.34 15.20
CA LYS A 736 24.79 1.19 15.43
C LYS A 736 24.12 2.55 15.33
N TYR A 737 23.23 2.69 14.35
CA TYR A 737 22.61 3.95 13.97
C TYR A 737 21.12 3.93 14.29
N ARG A 738 20.68 4.75 15.26
CA ARG A 738 19.31 4.74 15.80
C ARG A 738 18.22 5.01 14.74
N TYR A 739 18.58 5.64 13.62
CA TYR A 739 17.64 6.26 12.69
C TYR A 739 17.36 5.46 11.42
N LEU A 740 17.93 4.26 11.32
CA LEU A 740 17.62 3.35 10.21
C LEU A 740 16.25 2.69 10.39
N ARG A 741 15.62 2.29 9.26
CA ARG A 741 14.30 1.63 9.20
C ARG A 741 14.16 0.39 10.10
N LYS A 742 15.27 -0.29 10.42
CA LYS A 742 15.31 -1.39 11.40
C LYS A 742 16.12 -0.97 12.63
N ASN A 743 15.43 -0.77 13.76
CA ASN A 743 16.05 -0.30 15.00
C ASN A 743 15.67 -1.11 16.26
N ASN A 744 14.94 -2.22 16.11
CA ASN A 744 14.55 -3.08 17.24
C ASN A 744 15.36 -4.38 17.18
N GLU A 745 16.38 -4.50 18.03
CA GLU A 745 17.18 -5.72 18.37
C GLU A 745 17.83 -6.52 17.21
N GLN A 746 17.52 -6.20 15.96
CA GLN A 746 18.05 -6.85 14.76
C GLN A 746 19.33 -6.18 14.28
N LEU A 747 20.24 -7.00 13.76
CA LEU A 747 21.50 -6.60 13.13
C LEU A 747 21.25 -5.57 12.01
N GLN A 748 21.96 -4.44 12.06
CA GLN A 748 21.91 -3.43 11.00
C GLN A 748 22.88 -3.80 9.88
N LEU A 749 22.42 -3.67 8.64
CA LEU A 749 23.15 -4.08 7.43
C LEU A 749 23.44 -2.86 6.55
N GLU A 750 24.41 -2.99 5.64
CA GLU A 750 24.75 -1.98 4.64
C GLU A 750 23.53 -1.45 3.88
N LYS A 751 22.57 -2.31 3.48
CA LYS A 751 21.34 -1.88 2.80
C LYS A 751 20.44 -0.97 3.62
N HIS A 752 20.46 -1.12 4.96
CA HIS A 752 19.70 -0.22 5.82
C HIS A 752 20.31 1.17 5.81
N LEU A 753 21.65 1.26 5.79
CA LEU A 753 22.37 2.52 5.63
C LEU A 753 22.12 3.11 4.24
N ALA A 754 22.19 2.30 3.18
CA ALA A 754 21.87 2.72 1.81
C ALA A 754 20.44 3.28 1.68
N ALA A 755 19.48 2.77 2.45
CA ALA A 755 18.10 3.25 2.49
C ALA A 755 17.88 4.54 3.33
N ALA A 756 18.93 5.09 3.96
CA ALA A 756 18.80 6.23 4.87
C ALA A 756 18.35 7.53 4.20
N PHE A 757 18.44 7.65 2.86
CA PHE A 757 17.91 8.80 2.11
C PHE A 757 16.39 8.93 2.20
N TYR A 758 15.69 7.88 2.64
CA TYR A 758 14.25 7.81 2.67
C TYR A 758 13.74 7.68 4.11
N HIS A 759 12.61 8.34 4.41
CA HIS A 759 12.10 8.40 5.78
C HIS A 759 11.95 7.03 6.44
N LYS A 760 12.35 6.95 7.70
CA LYS A 760 12.19 5.77 8.58
C LYS A 760 10.77 5.24 8.57
N PHE A 761 9.80 6.13 8.71
CA PHE A 761 8.38 5.78 8.71
C PHE A 761 7.71 5.99 7.36
N GLY A 762 8.44 6.22 6.26
CA GLY A 762 7.88 6.51 4.93
C GLY A 762 7.27 7.91 4.78
N CYS A 763 6.83 8.23 3.56
CA CYS A 763 6.22 9.49 3.14
C CYS A 763 4.69 9.49 3.28
N GLY A 764 4.06 8.31 3.27
CA GLY A 764 2.62 8.17 3.51
C GLY A 764 1.78 7.82 2.27
N TYR A 765 2.38 7.35 1.18
CA TYR A 765 1.63 6.96 -0.03
C TYR A 765 0.47 5.99 0.28
N GLY A 766 0.75 4.86 0.95
CA GLY A 766 -0.27 3.90 1.36
C GLY A 766 -0.98 4.20 2.68
N ARG A 767 -0.74 5.37 3.31
CA ARG A 767 -1.24 5.74 4.64
C ARG A 767 -1.72 7.19 4.66
N SER A 768 -3.03 7.36 4.53
CA SER A 768 -3.68 8.67 4.56
C SER A 768 -3.27 9.51 5.78
N GLN A 769 -2.79 10.71 5.52
CA GLN A 769 -2.43 11.71 6.53
C GLN A 769 -3.66 12.18 7.32
N ALA A 770 -4.87 12.01 6.78
CA ALA A 770 -6.11 12.48 7.38
C ALA A 770 -6.57 11.66 8.60
N TYR A 771 -6.39 10.32 8.59
CA TYR A 771 -6.94 9.42 9.61
C TYR A 771 -6.04 8.23 9.99
N ARG A 772 -4.91 8.01 9.30
CA ARG A 772 -3.96 6.90 9.57
C ARG A 772 -2.60 7.39 10.05
N GLN A 773 -2.43 8.70 10.19
CA GLN A 773 -1.26 9.34 10.76
C GLN A 773 -1.72 10.37 11.81
N ALA A 774 -1.02 10.41 12.94
CA ALA A 774 -1.30 11.31 14.03
C ALA A 774 -0.08 12.18 14.29
N SER A 775 -0.33 13.40 14.74
CA SER A 775 0.70 14.39 15.05
C SER A 775 0.27 15.18 16.28
N THR A 776 1.22 15.84 16.92
CA THR A 776 0.94 16.83 17.95
C THR A 776 0.05 17.94 17.36
N GLN A 777 -0.97 18.35 18.10
CA GLN A 777 -1.97 19.31 17.64
C GLN A 777 -1.55 20.76 17.93
N GLY A 778 -0.85 20.97 19.06
CA GLY A 778 -0.46 22.28 19.55
C GLY A 778 -1.66 23.17 19.94
N SER A 779 -1.57 24.46 19.62
CA SER A 779 -2.45 25.52 20.13
C SER A 779 -3.94 25.40 19.78
N ILE A 780 -4.36 24.50 18.88
CA ILE A 780 -5.79 24.21 18.67
C ILE A 780 -6.37 23.52 19.92
N PHE A 781 -5.58 22.70 20.61
CA PHE A 781 -6.00 21.99 21.82
C PHE A 781 -6.35 22.92 22.99
N LYS A 782 -5.86 24.17 22.96
CA LYS A 782 -6.23 25.20 23.95
C LYS A 782 -7.75 25.44 24.01
N LEU A 783 -8.47 25.14 22.93
CA LEU A 783 -9.94 25.17 22.92
C LEU A 783 -10.55 24.11 23.84
N VAL A 784 -9.93 22.92 23.96
CA VAL A 784 -10.35 21.88 24.92
C VAL A 784 -10.06 22.33 26.34
N THR A 785 -8.86 22.88 26.58
CA THR A 785 -8.49 23.44 27.89
C THR A 785 -9.44 24.57 28.31
N ALA A 786 -9.77 25.47 27.37
CA ALA A 786 -10.73 26.55 27.59
C ALA A 786 -12.14 26.01 27.87
N TYR A 787 -12.60 25.04 27.08
CA TYR A 787 -13.90 24.41 27.24
C TYR A 787 -14.08 23.83 28.65
N GLU A 788 -13.12 23.03 29.11
CA GLU A 788 -13.21 22.40 30.44
C GLU A 788 -13.27 23.44 31.56
N ALA A 789 -12.41 24.47 31.51
CA ALA A 789 -12.42 25.54 32.49
C ALA A 789 -13.73 26.35 32.47
N LEU A 790 -14.29 26.60 31.28
CA LEU A 790 -15.55 27.32 31.11
C LEU A 790 -16.74 26.52 31.62
N VAL A 791 -16.78 25.21 31.41
CA VAL A 791 -17.82 24.33 31.93
C VAL A 791 -17.81 24.30 33.45
N GLN A 792 -16.63 24.12 34.06
CA GLN A 792 -16.49 24.17 35.52
C GLN A 792 -16.90 25.54 36.08
N ARG A 793 -16.50 26.64 35.43
CA ARG A 793 -16.91 27.99 35.82
C ARG A 793 -18.42 28.20 35.67
N TYR A 794 -19.02 27.71 34.60
CA TYR A 794 -20.46 27.79 34.37
C TYR A 794 -21.24 27.12 35.50
N HIS A 795 -20.88 25.88 35.85
CA HIS A 795 -21.52 25.18 36.97
C HIS A 795 -21.32 25.92 38.30
N LYS A 796 -20.11 26.41 38.59
CA LYS A 796 -19.85 27.21 39.81
C LYS A 796 -20.71 28.48 39.89
N LEU A 797 -21.01 29.13 38.75
CA LEU A 797 -21.88 30.31 38.72
C LEU A 797 -23.36 29.94 38.87
N GLU A 798 -23.78 28.87 38.20
CA GLU A 798 -25.14 28.34 38.26
C GLU A 798 -25.49 27.90 39.69
N GLU A 799 -24.60 27.14 40.34
CA GLU A 799 -24.73 26.73 41.74
C GLU A 799 -24.75 27.91 42.70
N ALA A 800 -24.03 28.99 42.39
CA ALA A 800 -24.00 30.21 43.18
C ALA A 800 -25.17 31.18 42.87
N GLY A 801 -26.06 30.85 41.93
CA GLY A 801 -27.16 31.73 41.49
C GLY A 801 -26.67 33.05 40.87
N LYS A 802 -25.46 33.09 40.33
CA LYS A 802 -24.84 34.28 39.72
C LYS A 802 -25.13 34.34 38.22
N ASP A 803 -25.00 35.53 37.64
CA ASP A 803 -25.15 35.71 36.21
C ASP A 803 -24.08 34.92 35.43
N THR A 804 -24.56 34.04 34.55
CA THR A 804 -23.73 33.23 33.65
C THR A 804 -23.06 34.04 32.53
N SER A 805 -23.20 35.36 32.53
CA SER A 805 -22.45 36.27 31.66
C SER A 805 -20.97 36.45 32.08
N ASP A 806 -20.63 36.31 33.37
CA ASP A 806 -19.25 36.43 33.89
C ASP A 806 -18.47 35.10 33.82
N LEU A 807 -18.26 34.62 32.59
CA LEU A 807 -17.62 33.34 32.33
C LEU A 807 -16.09 33.34 32.37
N ASN A 808 -15.44 34.50 32.49
CA ASN A 808 -13.98 34.54 32.47
C ASN A 808 -13.39 33.83 33.71
N PRO A 809 -12.64 32.72 33.54
CA PRO A 809 -12.20 31.92 34.67
C PRO A 809 -10.90 32.44 35.31
N LEU A 810 -10.11 33.24 34.58
CA LEU A 810 -8.77 33.63 34.99
C LEU A 810 -8.30 34.90 34.26
N GLU A 811 -7.58 35.76 34.96
CA GLU A 811 -6.76 36.85 34.38
C GLU A 811 -5.30 36.69 34.85
N ILE A 812 -4.35 36.87 33.93
CA ILE A 812 -2.92 36.99 34.27
C ILE A 812 -2.27 38.12 33.47
N VAL A 813 -1.04 38.49 33.82
CA VAL A 813 -0.18 39.34 32.98
C VAL A 813 0.93 38.45 32.40
N ASP A 814 0.84 38.12 31.12
CA ASP A 814 1.86 37.35 30.40
C ASP A 814 3.04 38.26 30.04
N MET A 815 4.14 38.10 30.80
CA MET A 815 5.33 38.91 30.66
C MET A 815 6.57 38.10 30.97
N ILE A 816 7.49 38.04 30.02
CA ILE A 816 8.76 37.33 30.17
C ILE A 816 9.79 38.29 30.74
N PHE A 817 10.31 37.98 31.94
CA PHE A 817 11.38 38.75 32.56
C PHE A 817 12.30 37.82 33.38
N HIS A 818 13.46 38.35 33.76
CA HIS A 818 14.42 37.64 34.61
C HIS A 818 14.65 38.44 35.88
N HIS A 819 14.84 37.73 36.99
CA HIS A 819 15.31 38.32 38.24
C HIS A 819 16.44 37.43 38.77
N GLY A 820 17.67 37.95 38.75
CA GLY A 820 18.86 37.14 38.99
C GLY A 820 19.03 36.05 37.92
N LYS A 821 19.14 34.79 38.35
CA LYS A 821 19.23 33.61 37.45
C LYS A 821 17.86 33.03 37.08
N ASP A 822 16.81 33.46 37.77
CA ASP A 822 15.47 32.91 37.61
C ASP A 822 14.70 33.61 36.50
N GLN A 823 13.99 32.82 35.71
CA GLN A 823 13.13 33.28 34.63
C GLN A 823 11.67 33.22 35.07
N TYR A 824 10.91 34.26 34.76
CA TYR A 824 9.49 34.38 35.05
C TYR A 824 8.71 34.47 33.74
N VAL A 825 7.46 33.99 33.79
CA VAL A 825 6.56 33.93 32.63
C VAL A 825 5.36 34.87 32.75
N GLY A 826 5.22 35.57 33.88
CA GLY A 826 4.18 36.56 34.06
C GLY A 826 3.91 36.90 35.52
N TYR A 827 2.74 37.48 35.77
CA TYR A 827 2.16 37.70 37.10
C TYR A 827 0.74 37.14 37.13
N ASN A 828 0.30 36.61 38.29
CA ASN A 828 -1.10 36.24 38.49
C ASN A 828 -1.98 37.49 38.71
N ALA A 829 -3.29 37.29 38.90
CA ALA A 829 -4.24 38.37 39.15
C ALA A 829 -3.90 39.23 40.39
N ASP A 830 -3.27 38.63 41.41
CA ASP A 830 -2.87 39.30 42.65
C ASP A 830 -1.53 40.05 42.53
N GLY A 831 -0.91 40.07 41.36
CA GLY A 831 0.38 40.72 41.12
C GLY A 831 1.59 39.92 41.61
N GLN A 832 1.41 38.65 42.00
CA GLN A 832 2.51 37.76 42.35
C GLN A 832 3.21 37.22 41.09
N PRO A 833 4.55 37.19 41.07
CA PRO A 833 5.29 36.73 39.90
C PRO A 833 5.15 35.21 39.71
N LEU A 834 5.02 34.78 38.45
CA LEU A 834 4.93 33.38 38.03
C LEU A 834 6.30 32.88 37.57
N PRO A 835 7.09 32.20 38.42
CA PRO A 835 8.38 31.65 38.02
C PRO A 835 8.19 30.54 36.98
N ARG A 836 9.21 30.35 36.12
CA ARG A 836 9.17 29.30 35.09
C ARG A 836 9.10 27.90 35.69
N PHE A 837 9.65 27.68 36.88
CA PHE A 837 9.41 26.49 37.67
C PHE A 837 8.32 26.80 38.70
N TYR A 838 7.14 26.25 38.50
CA TYR A 838 5.92 26.60 39.23
C TYR A 838 5.21 25.34 39.73
N LYS A 839 4.99 25.25 41.04
CA LYS A 839 4.31 24.13 41.72
C LYS A 839 4.81 22.74 41.25
N GLY A 840 6.13 22.54 41.21
CA GLY A 840 6.75 21.27 40.84
C GLY A 840 6.77 20.95 39.33
N GLY A 841 6.34 21.87 38.46
CA GLY A 841 6.42 21.71 37.01
C GLY A 841 7.02 22.92 36.30
N ARG A 842 7.33 22.78 35.01
CA ARG A 842 7.89 23.88 34.20
C ARG A 842 6.80 24.53 33.33
N LEU A 843 6.48 25.79 33.58
CA LEU A 843 5.53 26.54 32.75
C LEU A 843 6.12 26.81 31.36
N PRO A 844 5.33 26.63 30.28
CA PRO A 844 5.70 27.04 28.94
C PRO A 844 5.66 28.57 28.84
N ARG A 845 6.61 29.14 28.09
CA ARG A 845 6.66 30.58 27.81
C ARG A 845 5.95 30.92 26.50
N SER A 846 5.45 32.13 26.39
CA SER A 846 5.04 32.72 25.12
C SER A 846 6.26 33.10 24.28
N THR A 847 6.06 33.36 22.99
CA THR A 847 7.16 33.79 22.09
C THR A 847 7.62 35.22 22.41
N HIS A 848 6.69 36.07 22.81
CA HIS A 848 6.90 37.46 23.25
C HIS A 848 5.94 37.76 24.42
N SER A 849 6.24 38.79 25.21
CA SER A 849 5.35 39.28 26.27
C SER A 849 4.07 39.85 25.65
N ILE A 850 2.92 39.46 26.19
CA ILE A 850 1.60 39.82 25.65
C ILE A 850 0.94 40.92 26.49
N GLY A 851 1.21 40.96 27.80
CA GLY A 851 0.59 41.87 28.76
C GLY A 851 -0.62 41.23 29.44
N LYS A 852 -1.58 42.06 29.86
CA LYS A 852 -2.79 41.59 30.55
C LYS A 852 -3.62 40.71 29.61
N VAL A 853 -3.96 39.49 30.04
CA VAL A 853 -4.68 38.49 29.26
C VAL A 853 -5.81 37.87 30.08
N ASP A 854 -7.02 37.91 29.52
CA ASP A 854 -8.19 37.11 29.90
C ASP A 854 -8.30 35.88 28.98
N LEU A 855 -9.32 35.03 29.14
CA LEU A 855 -9.47 33.82 28.32
C LEU A 855 -9.55 34.13 26.82
N MET A 856 -10.37 35.12 26.45
CA MET A 856 -10.57 35.50 25.05
C MET A 856 -9.26 35.99 24.42
N LYS A 857 -8.54 36.86 25.14
CA LYS A 857 -7.24 37.37 24.71
C LYS A 857 -6.18 36.28 24.69
N ALA A 858 -6.22 35.32 25.60
CA ALA A 858 -5.31 34.18 25.65
C ALA A 858 -5.50 33.25 24.44
N ILE A 859 -6.73 33.00 23.99
CA ILE A 859 -7.00 32.26 22.75
C ILE A 859 -6.55 33.07 21.53
N GLU A 860 -6.88 34.36 21.46
CA GLU A 860 -6.51 35.29 20.37
C GLU A 860 -5.00 35.35 20.15
N THR A 861 -4.25 35.54 21.23
CA THR A 861 -2.78 35.70 21.22
C THR A 861 -2.04 34.38 21.34
N SER A 862 -2.75 33.29 21.64
CA SER A 862 -2.19 31.99 21.95
C SER A 862 -1.17 32.04 23.10
N SER A 863 -1.47 32.75 24.19
CA SER A 863 -0.63 32.77 25.41
C SER A 863 -0.39 31.34 25.90
N ASN A 864 0.85 30.92 26.15
CA ASN A 864 1.14 29.59 26.70
C ASN A 864 1.04 29.56 28.25
N PRO A 865 1.60 30.55 28.97
CA PRO A 865 1.50 30.62 30.43
C PRO A 865 0.04 30.60 30.91
N TYR A 866 -0.86 31.32 30.22
CA TYR A 866 -2.28 31.38 30.60
C TYR A 866 -2.91 29.98 30.70
N PHE A 867 -2.81 29.15 29.66
CA PHE A 867 -3.44 27.81 29.68
C PHE A 867 -2.75 26.84 30.62
N ALA A 868 -1.45 27.03 30.89
CA ALA A 868 -0.74 26.23 31.88
C ALA A 868 -1.22 26.56 33.30
N VAL A 869 -1.41 27.84 33.62
CA VAL A 869 -1.99 28.27 34.90
C VAL A 869 -3.46 27.88 34.99
N LEU A 870 -4.23 28.06 33.91
CA LEU A 870 -5.63 27.62 33.83
C LEU A 870 -5.77 26.14 34.18
N ALA A 871 -4.95 25.28 33.56
CA ALA A 871 -4.97 23.85 33.84
C ALA A 871 -4.42 23.49 35.23
N GLY A 872 -3.46 24.25 35.75
CA GLY A 872 -2.79 23.94 37.00
C GLY A 872 -3.50 24.41 38.27
N ASP A 873 -4.17 25.56 38.17
CA ASP A 873 -4.68 26.32 39.33
C ASP A 873 -6.20 26.52 39.31
N VAL A 874 -6.84 26.41 38.14
CA VAL A 874 -8.28 26.67 38.00
C VAL A 874 -9.10 25.39 37.84
N LEU A 875 -8.56 24.39 37.12
CA LEU A 875 -9.21 23.08 37.02
C LEU A 875 -9.20 22.35 38.36
N ASP A 876 -10.33 21.72 38.69
CA ASP A 876 -10.49 20.98 39.94
C ASP A 876 -9.54 19.77 40.04
N SER A 877 -9.30 19.06 38.92
CA SER A 877 -8.35 17.94 38.83
C SER A 877 -7.54 17.96 37.52
N PRO A 878 -6.23 17.59 37.54
CA PRO A 878 -5.43 17.44 36.31
C PRO A 878 -6.03 16.48 35.27
N GLN A 879 -6.77 15.46 35.71
CA GLN A 879 -7.36 14.41 34.87
C GLN A 879 -8.56 14.94 34.10
N ASP A 880 -9.20 16.00 34.56
CA ASP A 880 -10.37 16.56 33.90
C ASP A 880 -10.02 17.03 32.48
N LEU A 881 -8.80 17.54 32.28
CA LEU A 881 -8.31 17.86 30.94
C LEU A 881 -8.18 16.63 30.03
N ALA A 882 -7.70 15.50 30.55
CA ALA A 882 -7.63 14.25 29.80
C ALA A 882 -9.04 13.66 29.53
N LYS A 883 -9.96 13.80 30.48
CA LYS A 883 -11.37 13.41 30.32
C LYS A 883 -12.03 14.25 29.23
N ALA A 884 -11.89 15.57 29.26
CA ALA A 884 -12.40 16.47 28.24
C ALA A 884 -11.87 16.13 26.86
N ALA A 885 -10.56 15.87 26.73
CA ALA A 885 -9.96 15.42 25.48
C ALA A 885 -10.60 14.12 24.95
N LYS A 886 -10.82 13.13 25.83
CA LYS A 886 -11.49 11.87 25.49
C LYS A 886 -12.96 12.09 25.11
N GLN A 887 -13.67 13.03 25.75
CA GLN A 887 -15.03 13.40 25.38
C GLN A 887 -15.13 14.03 23.98
N PHE A 888 -14.12 14.79 23.55
CA PHE A 888 -13.97 15.26 22.15
C PHE A 888 -13.50 14.17 21.16
N SER A 889 -13.47 12.89 21.57
CA SER A 889 -13.01 11.74 20.78
C SER A 889 -11.50 11.71 20.48
N PHE A 890 -10.67 12.40 21.26
CA PHE A 890 -9.22 12.18 21.23
C PHE A 890 -8.84 10.90 21.98
N GLY A 891 -7.86 10.15 21.47
CA GLY A 891 -7.44 8.87 22.05
C GLY A 891 -8.35 7.69 21.70
N GLU A 892 -9.39 7.89 20.88
CA GLU A 892 -10.25 6.84 20.33
C GLU A 892 -10.52 7.05 18.83
N ARG A 893 -11.04 6.01 18.16
CA ARG A 893 -11.42 6.07 16.74
C ARG A 893 -12.70 6.89 16.56
N THR A 894 -12.71 7.83 15.60
CA THR A 894 -13.91 8.59 15.20
C THR A 894 -14.98 7.68 14.60
N GLY A 895 -14.61 6.49 14.10
CA GLY A 895 -15.54 5.50 13.58
C GLY A 895 -15.87 5.67 12.11
N ILE A 896 -15.05 6.41 11.36
CA ILE A 896 -15.18 6.56 9.91
C ILE A 896 -15.27 5.19 9.22
N ASP A 897 -16.08 5.09 8.17
CA ASP A 897 -16.28 3.85 7.42
C ASP A 897 -15.10 3.50 6.48
N LEU A 898 -13.86 3.67 6.96
CA LEU A 898 -12.63 3.31 6.27
C LEU A 898 -11.73 2.41 7.13
N PRO A 899 -11.06 1.43 6.52
CA PRO A 899 -10.18 0.53 7.27
C PRO A 899 -8.89 1.23 7.70
N GLY A 900 -8.39 0.87 8.89
CA GLY A 900 -7.05 1.26 9.35
C GLY A 900 -6.97 2.61 10.08
N GLU A 901 -8.10 3.18 10.51
CA GLU A 901 -8.13 4.36 11.39
C GLU A 901 -7.34 4.12 12.68
N ILE A 902 -6.52 5.11 13.05
CA ILE A 902 -5.76 5.09 14.30
C ILE A 902 -6.45 5.95 15.38
N PRO A 903 -6.37 5.57 16.66
CA PRO A 903 -7.08 6.27 17.75
C PRO A 903 -6.36 7.54 18.24
N GLY A 904 -5.12 7.80 17.83
CA GLY A 904 -4.28 8.80 18.50
C GLY A 904 -3.91 8.39 19.93
N LYS A 905 -3.46 9.33 20.75
CA LYS A 905 -3.13 9.09 22.17
C LYS A 905 -3.33 10.36 22.99
N VAL A 906 -3.90 10.21 24.17
CA VAL A 906 -3.99 11.24 25.22
C VAL A 906 -3.06 10.80 26.38
N PRO A 907 -2.35 11.71 27.05
CA PRO A 907 -1.51 11.36 28.20
C PRO A 907 -2.33 10.83 29.39
N ASP A 908 -1.74 9.92 30.16
CA ASP A 908 -2.37 9.32 31.36
C ASP A 908 -1.54 9.58 32.65
N ASP A 909 -0.46 10.37 32.59
CA ASP A 909 0.50 10.64 33.69
C ASP A 909 0.31 12.01 34.39
N LEU A 910 -0.85 12.65 34.20
CA LEU A 910 -1.05 14.06 34.56
C LEU A 910 -1.09 14.37 36.07
N ASP A 911 -1.39 13.38 36.91
CA ASP A 911 -1.40 13.53 38.38
C ASP A 911 0.01 13.76 38.93
N GLU A 912 0.96 12.98 38.42
CA GLU A 912 2.33 12.93 38.93
C GLU A 912 3.25 13.88 38.14
N ASN A 913 2.88 14.20 36.89
CA ASN A 913 3.69 15.01 35.98
C ASN A 913 3.08 16.39 35.72
N ARG A 914 3.31 17.34 36.63
CA ARG A 914 2.89 18.75 36.49
C ARG A 914 3.40 19.41 35.20
N THR A 915 4.63 19.11 34.78
CA THR A 915 5.16 19.61 33.50
C THR A 915 4.38 19.01 32.31
N GLY A 916 3.99 17.74 32.41
CA GLY A 916 3.13 17.06 31.45
C GLY A 916 1.75 17.72 31.35
N LEU A 917 1.12 18.08 32.49
CA LEU A 917 -0.14 18.83 32.54
C LEU A 917 -0.02 20.19 31.84
N TYR A 918 0.99 20.99 32.19
CA TYR A 918 1.22 22.30 31.57
C TYR A 918 1.53 22.19 30.06
N SER A 919 2.13 21.09 29.64
CA SER A 919 2.43 20.84 28.22
C SER A 919 1.18 20.35 27.47
N LEU A 920 0.36 19.51 28.08
CA LEU A 920 -0.91 19.05 27.52
C LEU A 920 -1.89 20.21 27.34
N SER A 921 -1.96 21.15 28.27
CA SER A 921 -2.90 22.28 28.20
C SER A 921 -2.69 23.19 26.97
N ILE A 922 -1.53 23.09 26.32
CA ILE A 922 -1.19 23.76 25.07
C ILE A 922 -1.10 22.81 23.86
N GLY A 923 -1.54 21.56 24.01
CA GLY A 923 -1.61 20.53 22.96
C GLY A 923 -0.28 19.85 22.63
N GLN A 924 0.64 19.78 23.61
CA GLN A 924 1.91 19.07 23.52
C GLN A 924 1.92 17.86 24.48
N HIS A 925 3.10 17.45 24.99
CA HIS A 925 3.32 16.19 25.71
C HIS A 925 3.13 14.96 24.80
N THR A 926 2.64 13.84 25.33
CA THR A 926 2.39 12.62 24.55
C THR A 926 1.06 12.64 23.77
N LEU A 927 0.42 13.81 23.65
CA LEU A 927 -0.80 14.01 22.85
C LEU A 927 -0.48 13.89 21.36
N VAL A 928 -1.11 12.93 20.69
CA VAL A 928 -1.11 12.84 19.22
C VAL A 928 -2.53 12.61 18.72
N VAL A 929 -2.94 13.39 17.72
CA VAL A 929 -4.30 13.36 17.15
C VAL A 929 -4.24 13.29 15.65
N THR A 930 -5.29 12.75 15.03
CA THR A 930 -5.49 12.79 13.58
C THR A 930 -6.18 14.09 13.16
N PRO A 931 -5.96 14.59 11.93
CA PRO A 931 -6.75 15.69 11.39
C PRO A 931 -8.26 15.44 11.41
N LEU A 932 -8.69 14.19 11.23
CA LEU A 932 -10.10 13.82 11.32
C LEU A 932 -10.67 14.01 12.73
N GLN A 933 -9.95 13.62 13.79
CA GLN A 933 -10.38 13.88 15.17
C GLN A 933 -10.49 15.39 15.46
N THR A 934 -9.56 16.20 14.94
CA THR A 934 -9.63 17.67 15.06
C THR A 934 -10.88 18.22 14.36
N THR A 935 -11.25 17.64 13.22
CA THR A 935 -12.44 18.02 12.46
C THR A 935 -13.73 17.70 13.24
N VAL A 936 -13.79 16.52 13.87
CA VAL A 936 -14.90 16.13 14.76
C VAL A 936 -15.01 17.07 15.96
N MET A 937 -13.88 17.42 16.60
CA MET A 937 -13.86 18.36 17.72
C MET A 937 -14.43 19.73 17.34
N LEU A 938 -13.99 20.29 16.21
CA LEU A 938 -14.49 21.59 15.73
C LEU A 938 -15.96 21.53 15.28
N ALA A 939 -16.41 20.40 14.72
CA ALA A 939 -17.82 20.22 14.40
C ALA A 939 -18.71 20.20 15.64
N ALA A 940 -18.24 19.59 16.74
CA ALA A 940 -18.94 19.65 18.01
C ALA A 940 -19.04 21.08 18.57
N LEU A 941 -18.00 21.92 18.37
CA LEU A 941 -18.08 23.33 18.73
C LEU A 941 -19.09 24.09 17.85
N ALA A 942 -19.20 23.73 16.57
CA ALA A 942 -20.12 24.36 15.63
C ALA A 942 -21.59 23.98 15.89
N ASN A 943 -21.88 22.70 16.14
CA ASN A 943 -23.24 22.15 16.20
C ASN A 943 -23.85 22.09 17.62
N GLY A 944 -23.26 22.76 18.61
CA GLY A 944 -23.78 22.82 19.97
C GLY A 944 -23.44 21.61 20.84
N GLY A 945 -22.34 20.90 20.56
CA GLY A 945 -21.77 19.86 21.40
C GLY A 945 -22.01 18.43 20.91
N ALA A 946 -22.65 18.21 19.76
CA ALA A 946 -22.91 16.88 19.24
C ALA A 946 -21.65 16.30 18.57
N ILE A 947 -21.14 15.19 19.12
CA ILE A 947 -20.03 14.44 18.52
C ILE A 947 -20.60 13.51 17.45
N VAL A 948 -20.60 13.99 16.21
CA VAL A 948 -21.09 13.26 15.05
C VAL A 948 -20.02 12.30 14.53
N LYS A 949 -20.44 11.09 14.15
CA LYS A 949 -19.59 10.13 13.45
C LYS A 949 -19.33 10.63 12.02
N PRO A 950 -18.07 10.78 11.58
CA PRO A 950 -17.78 11.15 10.20
C PRO A 950 -18.33 10.14 9.20
N LYS A 951 -19.05 10.63 8.19
CA LYS A 951 -19.79 9.82 7.22
C LYS A 951 -19.23 10.06 5.82
N ILE A 952 -18.88 8.96 5.15
CA ILE A 952 -18.40 8.96 3.75
C ILE A 952 -19.45 8.43 2.78
N VAL A 953 -20.34 7.53 3.21
CA VAL A 953 -21.39 6.97 2.35
C VAL A 953 -22.71 7.66 2.65
N GLY A 954 -23.25 8.38 1.67
CA GLY A 954 -24.51 9.09 1.77
C GLY A 954 -25.72 8.19 1.49
N ALA A 955 -25.63 7.38 0.44
CA ALA A 955 -26.73 6.49 0.04
C ALA A 955 -26.25 5.22 -0.66
N LEU A 956 -27.09 4.18 -0.57
CA LEU A 956 -26.95 2.90 -1.24
C LEU A 956 -28.10 2.76 -2.24
N ALA A 957 -27.81 2.50 -3.52
CA ALA A 957 -28.84 2.33 -4.54
C ALA A 957 -28.74 0.95 -5.22
N GLY A 958 -29.80 0.16 -5.20
CA GLY A 958 -29.85 -1.15 -5.85
C GLY A 958 -30.95 -2.07 -5.33
N ARG A 959 -31.15 -3.19 -6.02
CA ARG A 959 -32.13 -4.21 -5.62
C ARG A 959 -31.61 -5.01 -4.44
N GLU A 960 -32.49 -5.37 -3.51
CA GLU A 960 -32.21 -6.37 -2.47
C GLU A 960 -32.38 -7.78 -3.05
N PRO A 961 -31.63 -8.79 -2.57
CA PRO A 961 -31.95 -10.17 -2.89
C PRO A 961 -33.34 -10.53 -2.34
N LEU A 962 -34.21 -11.05 -3.20
CA LEU A 962 -35.54 -11.57 -2.82
C LEU A 962 -35.40 -12.55 -1.64
N ARG A 963 -36.16 -12.33 -0.56
CA ARG A 963 -36.03 -13.08 0.69
C ARG A 963 -36.94 -14.30 0.71
N GLY A 964 -36.69 -15.24 1.62
CA GLY A 964 -37.32 -16.58 1.63
C GLY A 964 -38.85 -16.64 1.72
N LYS A 965 -39.55 -15.56 2.08
CA LYS A 965 -41.01 -15.47 1.94
C LYS A 965 -41.41 -15.02 0.51
N ASP A 966 -40.67 -14.09 -0.08
CA ASP A 966 -40.87 -13.59 -1.45
C ASP A 966 -40.46 -14.61 -2.53
N LEU A 967 -39.55 -15.54 -2.22
CA LEU A 967 -39.20 -16.66 -3.11
C LEU A 967 -40.38 -17.63 -3.35
N MET A 968 -41.38 -17.64 -2.47
CA MET A 968 -42.64 -18.37 -2.70
C MET A 968 -43.63 -17.57 -3.58
N SER A 969 -43.37 -16.28 -3.81
CA SER A 969 -44.21 -15.42 -4.66
C SER A 969 -43.78 -15.40 -6.13
N ASP A 970 -42.61 -15.98 -6.46
CA ASP A 970 -42.17 -16.10 -7.85
C ASP A 970 -43.01 -17.20 -8.54
N SER A 971 -44.01 -16.74 -9.29
CA SER A 971 -45.19 -17.43 -9.86
C SER A 971 -44.96 -18.67 -10.75
N SER A 972 -43.80 -19.33 -10.68
CA SER A 972 -43.45 -20.49 -11.52
C SER A 972 -43.45 -21.84 -10.78
N TYR A 973 -43.91 -21.89 -9.52
CA TYR A 973 -43.80 -23.10 -8.68
C TYR A 973 -45.11 -23.55 -7.99
N TYR A 974 -46.23 -23.47 -8.70
CA TYR A 974 -47.49 -24.08 -8.25
C TYR A 974 -47.99 -25.08 -9.29
N PRO A 975 -47.63 -26.39 -9.17
CA PRO A 975 -47.96 -27.41 -10.17
C PRO A 975 -49.47 -27.61 -10.40
N HIS A 976 -50.33 -26.99 -9.58
CA HIS A 976 -51.79 -27.04 -9.69
C HIS A 976 -52.44 -25.66 -9.87
N GLN A 977 -51.69 -24.59 -10.18
CA GLN A 977 -52.24 -23.24 -10.33
C GLN A 977 -53.39 -23.18 -11.34
N GLN A 978 -53.24 -23.83 -12.50
CA GLN A 978 -54.30 -23.92 -13.49
C GLN A 978 -55.50 -24.76 -13.01
N ALA A 979 -55.27 -25.84 -12.27
CA ALA A 979 -56.35 -26.67 -11.73
C ALA A 979 -57.14 -25.94 -10.63
N LEU A 980 -56.46 -25.13 -9.81
CA LEU A 980 -57.04 -24.33 -8.73
C LEU A 980 -57.78 -23.10 -9.26
N SER A 981 -57.27 -22.44 -10.30
CA SER A 981 -57.99 -21.34 -10.96
C SER A 981 -59.23 -21.84 -11.72
N LEU A 982 -59.19 -23.04 -12.30
CA LEU A 982 -60.35 -23.69 -12.95
C LEU A 982 -61.51 -24.01 -11.99
N ILE A 983 -61.23 -24.18 -10.69
CA ILE A 983 -62.24 -24.37 -9.64
C ILE A 983 -62.54 -23.07 -8.87
N GLY A 984 -62.08 -21.91 -9.37
CA GLY A 984 -62.40 -20.60 -8.82
C GLY A 984 -61.58 -20.19 -7.58
N ILE A 985 -60.42 -20.81 -7.36
CA ILE A 985 -59.52 -20.45 -6.25
C ILE A 985 -58.31 -19.71 -6.81
N ASP A 986 -58.25 -18.39 -6.58
CA ASP A 986 -57.12 -17.55 -6.95
C ASP A 986 -55.90 -17.86 -6.07
N PHE A 987 -54.75 -18.12 -6.71
CA PHE A 987 -53.49 -18.47 -6.06
C PHE A 987 -52.42 -17.40 -6.37
N PRO A 988 -51.65 -16.90 -5.37
CA PRO A 988 -51.63 -17.31 -3.96
C PRO A 988 -52.82 -16.80 -3.15
N LEU A 989 -53.39 -17.64 -2.29
CA LEU A 989 -54.54 -17.34 -1.44
C LEU A 989 -54.32 -16.15 -0.45
N PHE A 990 -53.12 -15.57 -0.35
CA PHE A 990 -52.77 -14.59 0.69
C PHE A 990 -51.74 -13.53 0.29
N THR A 991 -51.78 -12.94 -0.91
CA THR A 991 -50.76 -11.93 -1.31
C THR A 991 -51.32 -10.61 -1.87
N ALA A 992 -52.49 -10.15 -1.42
CA ALA A 992 -52.91 -8.77 -1.70
C ALA A 992 -52.15 -7.73 -0.85
N ALA A 993 -51.42 -8.15 0.20
CA ALA A 993 -50.73 -7.26 1.14
C ALA A 993 -49.23 -7.03 0.84
N ASP A 994 -48.62 -7.77 -0.09
CA ASP A 994 -47.15 -7.70 -0.33
C ASP A 994 -46.75 -6.88 -1.56
N ALA A 995 -47.70 -6.42 -2.39
CA ALA A 995 -47.41 -5.61 -3.57
C ALA A 995 -46.92 -4.18 -3.23
N GLU A 996 -47.19 -3.68 -2.03
CA GLU A 996 -46.72 -2.35 -1.58
C GLU A 996 -45.26 -2.36 -1.06
N GLN A 997 -44.58 -3.52 -0.97
CA GLN A 997 -43.18 -3.60 -0.55
C GLN A 997 -42.15 -3.59 -1.69
N GLN A 998 -42.43 -2.91 -2.81
CA GLN A 998 -41.35 -2.35 -3.65
C GLN A 998 -40.67 -1.19 -2.91
N LYS A 999 -40.03 -1.51 -1.77
CA LYS A 999 -39.25 -0.57 -0.95
C LYS A 999 -38.20 0.12 -1.82
N SER A 1000 -38.07 1.43 -1.61
CA SER A 1000 -37.21 2.36 -2.33
C SER A 1000 -35.90 1.72 -2.79
N LEU A 1001 -35.60 1.84 -4.09
CA LEU A 1001 -34.33 1.42 -4.69
C LEU A 1001 -33.12 2.13 -4.07
N ILE A 1002 -33.34 3.21 -3.30
CA ILE A 1002 -32.33 4.03 -2.64
C ILE A 1002 -32.56 3.98 -1.14
N LYS A 1003 -31.49 3.70 -0.39
CA LYS A 1003 -31.44 3.74 1.07
C LYS A 1003 -30.39 4.77 1.50
N TYR A 1004 -30.85 5.86 2.11
CA TYR A 1004 -29.97 6.86 2.71
C TYR A 1004 -29.37 6.34 4.01
N VAL A 1005 -28.11 6.66 4.24
CA VAL A 1005 -27.41 6.36 5.50
C VAL A 1005 -27.67 7.53 6.46
N PRO A 1006 -28.33 7.31 7.62
CA PRO A 1006 -28.59 8.38 8.57
C PRO A 1006 -27.31 8.83 9.26
N SER A 1007 -27.31 10.08 9.73
CA SER A 1007 -26.25 10.61 10.59
C SER A 1007 -26.32 9.99 11.99
N GLU A 1008 -25.16 9.71 12.58
CA GLU A 1008 -25.03 9.05 13.88
C GLU A 1008 -24.32 9.98 14.87
N VAL A 1009 -25.00 10.34 15.95
CA VAL A 1009 -24.41 11.10 17.07
C VAL A 1009 -23.90 10.10 18.10
N LYS A 1010 -22.59 10.06 18.33
CA LYS A 1010 -21.96 9.13 19.28
C LYS A 1010 -22.23 9.52 20.73
N ARG A 1011 -22.13 10.82 21.01
CA ARG A 1011 -22.32 11.42 22.33
C ARG A 1011 -22.58 12.91 22.20
N THR A 1012 -23.12 13.51 23.23
CA THR A 1012 -23.37 14.95 23.31
C THR A 1012 -22.58 15.53 24.49
N LEU A 1013 -21.79 16.55 24.21
CA LEU A 1013 -21.08 17.34 25.22
C LEU A 1013 -22.03 18.33 25.88
N PHE A 1014 -21.79 18.63 27.15
CA PHE A 1014 -22.47 19.74 27.80
C PHE A 1014 -21.91 21.05 27.26
N MET A 1015 -22.66 21.74 26.42
CA MET A 1015 -22.20 22.94 25.71
C MET A 1015 -23.25 24.06 25.81
N PRO A 1016 -23.38 24.74 26.96
CA PRO A 1016 -24.27 25.88 27.10
C PRO A 1016 -23.97 26.98 26.07
N LYS A 1017 -25.00 27.69 25.60
CA LYS A 1017 -24.85 28.75 24.60
C LYS A 1017 -23.81 29.81 24.99
N ALA A 1018 -23.71 30.13 26.28
CA ALA A 1018 -22.74 31.11 26.78
C ALA A 1018 -21.28 30.62 26.64
N VAL A 1019 -21.02 29.35 26.98
CA VAL A 1019 -19.71 28.70 26.80
C VAL A 1019 -19.35 28.62 25.31
N GLN A 1020 -20.28 28.13 24.49
CA GLN A 1020 -20.10 28.04 23.04
C GLN A 1020 -19.78 29.40 22.42
N LYS A 1021 -20.57 30.42 22.76
CA LYS A 1021 -20.39 31.79 22.27
C LYS A 1021 -19.02 32.33 22.63
N MET A 1022 -18.57 32.20 23.89
CA MET A 1022 -17.26 32.70 24.29
C MET A 1022 -16.11 32.01 23.54
N LEU A 1023 -16.19 30.70 23.28
CA LEU A 1023 -15.20 29.98 22.47
C LEU A 1023 -15.19 30.47 21.01
N LEU A 1024 -16.36 30.62 20.39
CA LEU A 1024 -16.49 31.07 19.00
C LEU A 1024 -16.06 32.54 18.81
N ASP A 1025 -16.44 33.43 19.73
CA ASP A 1025 -16.01 34.84 19.74
C ASP A 1025 -14.48 34.92 19.83
N SER A 1026 -13.88 34.09 20.70
CA SER A 1026 -12.43 34.00 20.84
C SER A 1026 -11.75 33.52 19.55
N MET A 1027 -12.31 32.50 18.88
CA MET A 1027 -11.83 32.01 17.58
C MET A 1027 -12.00 33.05 16.46
N CYS A 1028 -13.05 33.85 16.49
CA CYS A 1028 -13.24 34.95 15.55
C CYS A 1028 -12.13 36.00 15.68
N ARG A 1029 -11.76 36.37 16.92
CA ARG A 1029 -10.66 37.31 17.19
C ARG A 1029 -9.32 36.81 16.65
N VAL A 1030 -9.08 35.49 16.67
CA VAL A 1030 -7.85 34.89 16.09
C VAL A 1030 -7.75 35.17 14.59
N VAL A 1031 -8.84 34.98 13.83
CA VAL A 1031 -8.86 35.19 12.37
C VAL A 1031 -8.66 36.67 12.03
N VAL A 1032 -9.40 37.56 12.70
CA VAL A 1032 -9.29 39.02 12.51
C VAL A 1032 -7.88 39.51 12.82
N ARG A 1033 -7.31 39.11 13.97
CA ARG A 1033 -5.93 39.44 14.32
C ARG A 1033 -4.93 38.86 13.33
N SER A 1034 -5.13 37.61 12.92
CA SER A 1034 -4.26 36.95 11.95
C SER A 1034 -4.15 37.78 10.67
N GLN A 1035 -5.25 38.32 10.19
CA GLN A 1035 -5.23 39.21 9.04
C GLN A 1035 -4.48 40.50 9.34
N ASN A 1036 -4.84 41.23 10.40
CA ASN A 1036 -4.22 42.52 10.71
C ASN A 1036 -2.70 42.42 10.90
N ASP A 1037 -2.23 41.42 11.65
CA ASP A 1037 -0.82 41.33 12.05
C ASP A 1037 0.08 40.68 10.99
N THR A 1038 -0.47 39.81 10.13
CA THR A 1038 0.37 38.95 9.28
C THR A 1038 0.02 38.93 7.79
N LEU A 1039 -0.92 39.77 7.35
CA LEU A 1039 -1.26 39.91 5.92
C LEU A 1039 -0.01 40.12 5.07
N ILE A 1040 0.89 41.03 5.47
CA ILE A 1040 2.11 41.32 4.70
C ILE A 1040 3.00 40.07 4.56
N SER A 1041 3.20 39.32 5.64
CA SER A 1041 4.00 38.09 5.60
C SER A 1041 3.34 36.99 4.78
N LEU A 1042 2.02 36.86 4.87
CA LEU A 1042 1.24 35.91 4.08
C LEU A 1042 1.23 36.29 2.59
N SER A 1043 1.07 37.58 2.24
CA SER A 1043 1.17 38.08 0.87
C SER A 1043 2.55 37.85 0.25
N ARG A 1044 3.62 37.93 1.04
CA ARG A 1044 4.97 37.56 0.57
C ARG A 1044 5.11 36.06 0.36
N LEU A 1045 4.51 35.24 1.23
CA LEU A 1045 4.56 33.79 1.12
C LEU A 1045 3.76 33.29 -0.10
N TYR A 1046 2.58 33.87 -0.31
CA TYR A 1046 1.68 33.60 -1.44
C TYR A 1046 1.89 34.61 -2.58
N SER A 1047 3.11 35.11 -2.80
CA SER A 1047 3.37 36.14 -3.83
C SER A 1047 2.98 35.68 -5.24
N ASN A 1048 3.13 34.38 -5.51
CA ASN A 1048 2.75 33.76 -6.78
C ASN A 1048 1.27 33.36 -6.84
N HIS A 1049 0.54 33.49 -5.71
CA HIS A 1049 -0.85 33.05 -5.52
C HIS A 1049 -1.66 34.10 -4.75
N PRO A 1050 -1.77 35.35 -5.25
CA PRO A 1050 -2.44 36.44 -4.56
C PRO A 1050 -3.92 36.17 -4.29
N GLU A 1051 -4.57 35.31 -5.08
CA GLU A 1051 -5.96 34.86 -4.92
C GLU A 1051 -6.19 34.20 -3.56
N ALA A 1052 -5.23 33.42 -3.04
CA ALA A 1052 -5.36 32.79 -1.71
C ALA A 1052 -5.52 33.84 -0.60
N ILE A 1053 -4.82 34.97 -0.72
CA ILE A 1053 -4.93 36.08 0.23
C ILE A 1053 -6.21 36.87 0.01
N SER A 1054 -6.58 37.12 -1.24
CA SER A 1054 -7.85 37.80 -1.58
C SER A 1054 -9.04 37.05 -0.97
N ASP A 1055 -9.11 35.73 -1.18
CA ASP A 1055 -10.17 34.87 -0.66
C ASP A 1055 -10.19 34.86 0.88
N TYR A 1056 -9.02 34.86 1.51
CA TYR A 1056 -8.91 34.94 2.96
C TYR A 1056 -9.46 36.27 3.51
N VAL A 1057 -9.13 37.39 2.86
CA VAL A 1057 -9.63 38.72 3.25
C VAL A 1057 -11.13 38.86 3.02
N GLU A 1058 -11.65 38.30 1.92
CA GLU A 1058 -13.07 38.28 1.60
C GLU A 1058 -13.88 37.54 2.68
N LEU A 1059 -13.42 36.36 3.10
CA LEU A 1059 -14.13 35.51 4.06
C LEU A 1059 -13.91 35.89 5.54
N LYS A 1060 -13.23 36.99 5.83
CA LYS A 1060 -12.81 37.37 7.20
C LYS A 1060 -13.96 37.44 8.21
N ASN A 1061 -15.12 37.90 7.76
CA ASN A 1061 -16.29 38.10 8.62
C ASN A 1061 -17.13 36.83 8.74
N GLN A 1062 -16.81 35.76 8.03
CA GLN A 1062 -17.63 34.55 7.92
C GLN A 1062 -16.87 33.30 8.39
N LEU A 1063 -15.62 33.46 8.81
CA LEU A 1063 -14.72 32.39 9.23
C LEU A 1063 -14.23 32.65 10.65
N VAL A 1064 -14.46 31.68 11.53
CA VAL A 1064 -13.79 31.63 12.85
C VAL A 1064 -12.81 30.47 12.86
N GLY A 1065 -11.71 30.58 13.59
CA GLY A 1065 -10.74 29.50 13.58
C GLY A 1065 -9.63 29.63 14.61
N LYS A 1066 -8.77 28.62 14.63
CA LYS A 1066 -7.57 28.59 15.47
C LYS A 1066 -6.38 28.08 14.68
N THR A 1067 -5.28 28.80 14.78
CA THR A 1067 -3.98 28.42 14.22
C THR A 1067 -3.15 27.67 15.25
N SER A 1068 -2.29 26.79 14.77
CA SER A 1068 -1.31 26.09 15.60
C SER A 1068 -0.02 25.80 14.85
N THR A 1069 1.07 25.88 15.62
CA THR A 1069 2.39 25.32 15.29
C THR A 1069 2.68 24.24 16.32
N ALA A 1070 2.90 23.03 15.84
CA ALA A 1070 3.22 21.88 16.68
C ALA A 1070 4.65 21.44 16.38
N GLU A 1071 5.48 21.40 17.41
CA GLU A 1071 6.85 20.91 17.30
C GLU A 1071 6.83 19.37 17.30
N SER A 1072 7.58 18.79 16.38
CA SER A 1072 7.80 17.36 16.24
C SER A 1072 9.29 17.12 16.17
N ILE A 1073 9.79 16.31 17.09
CA ILE A 1073 11.18 15.87 17.06
C ILE A 1073 11.25 14.74 16.05
N GLU A 1074 11.86 15.01 14.90
CA GLU A 1074 12.09 14.00 13.88
C GLU A 1074 13.56 13.94 13.50
N ASN A 1075 14.01 12.71 13.22
CA ASN A 1075 15.40 12.43 12.92
C ASN A 1075 15.42 11.93 11.49
N ILE A 1076 15.69 12.85 10.56
CA ILE A 1076 15.55 12.65 9.11
C ILE A 1076 16.89 12.26 8.47
N ASP A 1077 18.02 12.64 9.09
CA ASP A 1077 19.37 12.39 8.60
C ASP A 1077 20.22 11.57 9.59
N LEU A 1078 21.48 11.31 9.23
CA LEU A 1078 22.40 10.49 10.04
C LEU A 1078 23.34 11.31 10.93
N ASP A 1079 23.25 12.64 10.92
CA ASP A 1079 24.13 13.52 11.68
C ASP A 1079 23.91 13.31 13.19
N LEU A 1080 24.95 12.97 13.96
CA LEU A 1080 24.78 12.79 15.40
C LEU A 1080 24.61 14.12 16.15
N THR A 1081 25.26 15.18 15.68
CA THR A 1081 25.29 16.49 16.33
C THR A 1081 23.97 17.23 16.16
N LYS A 1082 23.34 17.07 15.00
CA LYS A 1082 22.11 17.77 14.62
C LYS A 1082 20.93 16.88 14.33
N GLY A 1083 21.11 15.57 14.18
CA GLY A 1083 20.08 14.65 13.69
C GLY A 1083 18.90 14.42 14.62
N THR A 1084 18.77 15.22 15.68
CA THR A 1084 17.50 15.41 16.39
C THR A 1084 16.98 16.81 16.08
N ASN A 1085 16.34 16.95 14.92
CA ASN A 1085 15.82 18.24 14.46
C ASN A 1085 14.40 18.44 14.96
N ILE A 1086 14.13 19.65 15.45
CA ILE A 1086 12.78 20.07 15.81
C ILE A 1086 12.15 20.63 14.54
N TYR A 1087 11.19 19.92 13.98
CA TYR A 1087 10.39 20.38 12.86
C TYR A 1087 9.08 20.95 13.35
N THR A 1088 8.58 21.96 12.65
CA THR A 1088 7.24 22.49 12.91
C THR A 1088 6.24 21.85 11.95
N HIS A 1089 5.08 21.50 12.48
CA HIS A 1089 3.89 21.15 11.71
C HIS A 1089 2.86 22.25 11.91
N VAL A 1090 2.20 22.66 10.84
CA VAL A 1090 1.24 23.75 10.87
C VAL A 1090 -0.17 23.21 10.74
N TRP A 1091 -1.06 23.76 11.55
CA TRP A 1091 -2.47 23.45 11.53
C TRP A 1091 -3.29 24.73 11.47
N PHE A 1092 -4.40 24.65 10.75
CA PHE A 1092 -5.52 25.57 10.88
C PHE A 1092 -6.81 24.78 10.99
N GLY A 1093 -7.61 25.09 12.00
CA GLY A 1093 -8.97 24.60 12.12
C GLY A 1093 -9.93 25.78 12.04
N GLY A 1094 -10.88 25.75 11.11
CA GLY A 1094 -11.84 26.81 10.89
C GLY A 1094 -13.28 26.31 10.76
N ILE A 1095 -14.23 27.17 11.09
CA ILE A 1095 -15.67 26.97 10.93
C ILE A 1095 -16.18 28.14 10.10
N ALA A 1096 -16.83 27.84 8.98
CA ALA A 1096 -17.44 28.83 8.10
C ALA A 1096 -18.95 28.93 8.35
N TYR A 1097 -19.46 30.16 8.33
CA TYR A 1097 -20.87 30.48 8.55
C TYR A 1097 -21.48 31.16 7.32
N ASP A 1098 -22.80 31.00 7.17
CA ASP A 1098 -23.58 31.44 6.01
C ASP A 1098 -23.71 32.97 5.84
N HIS A 1099 -23.44 33.77 6.88
CA HIS A 1099 -23.52 35.23 6.84
C HIS A 1099 -22.41 35.88 7.69
N ASP A 1100 -22.29 37.21 7.59
CA ASP A 1100 -21.27 37.98 8.30
C ASP A 1100 -21.52 37.99 9.82
N ILE A 1101 -20.50 37.59 10.58
CA ILE A 1101 -20.46 37.47 12.04
C ILE A 1101 -20.25 38.83 12.73
N ILE A 1102 -19.76 39.85 12.00
CA ILE A 1102 -19.34 41.14 12.56
C ILE A 1102 -20.17 42.29 11.95
N GLU A 1103 -20.84 43.09 12.79
CA GLU A 1103 -21.40 44.40 12.40
C GLU A 1103 -20.44 45.57 12.70
N LYS A 1104 -20.62 46.70 11.98
CA LYS A 1104 -19.70 47.85 11.93
C LYS A 1104 -19.45 48.52 13.29
N LYS A 1105 -18.24 49.08 13.41
CA LYS A 1105 -17.60 49.79 14.56
C LYS A 1105 -18.57 50.52 15.51
N GLY A 1106 -18.47 50.20 16.79
CA GLY A 1106 -19.00 51.04 17.87
C GLY A 1106 -18.20 52.34 18.06
N PRO A 1107 -18.70 53.29 18.88
CA PRO A 1107 -18.17 54.66 19.02
C PRO A 1107 -16.71 54.80 19.49
N GLN A 1108 -16.01 53.71 19.81
CA GLN A 1108 -14.62 53.70 20.29
C GLN A 1108 -13.68 52.81 19.47
N GLY A 1109 -14.07 52.43 18.24
CA GLY A 1109 -13.22 51.55 17.41
C GLY A 1109 -13.21 50.08 17.85
N THR A 1110 -14.05 49.71 18.82
CA THR A 1110 -14.34 48.33 19.20
C THR A 1110 -15.36 47.72 18.23
N TYR A 1111 -15.07 46.52 17.74
CA TYR A 1111 -16.03 45.72 16.96
C TYR A 1111 -17.06 45.15 17.94
N LEU A 1112 -18.34 45.50 17.73
CA LEU A 1112 -19.47 44.96 18.49
C LEU A 1112 -19.89 43.64 17.82
N PHE A 1113 -19.71 42.52 18.52
CA PHE A 1113 -20.18 41.22 18.08
C PHE A 1113 -21.65 41.08 18.48
N LEU A 1114 -22.57 41.28 17.53
CA LEU A 1114 -23.99 41.00 17.72
C LEU A 1114 -24.19 39.48 17.61
N SER A 1115 -24.54 38.86 18.74
CA SER A 1115 -24.56 37.40 18.81
C SER A 1115 -25.76 36.78 18.12
N SER A 1116 -25.52 36.28 16.92
CA SER A 1116 -26.00 34.99 16.43
C SER A 1116 -25.11 34.59 15.24
N PHE A 1117 -24.11 33.73 15.46
CA PHE A 1117 -23.19 33.24 14.41
C PHE A 1117 -23.89 32.58 13.19
N GLY A 1118 -25.21 32.36 13.26
CA GLY A 1118 -26.05 31.77 12.21
C GLY A 1118 -25.78 30.29 12.04
N THR A 1119 -25.94 29.78 10.82
CA THR A 1119 -25.83 28.35 10.58
C THR A 1119 -24.40 28.01 10.14
N PRO A 1120 -23.69 27.14 10.88
CA PRO A 1120 -22.37 26.71 10.46
C PRO A 1120 -22.50 25.82 9.23
N GLU A 1121 -21.86 26.23 8.13
CA GLU A 1121 -21.93 25.53 6.84
C GLU A 1121 -20.96 24.36 6.79
N VAL A 1122 -19.68 24.63 7.07
CA VAL A 1122 -18.59 23.65 6.97
C VAL A 1122 -17.50 23.90 7.99
N VAL A 1123 -16.88 22.80 8.43
CA VAL A 1123 -15.64 22.80 9.20
C VAL A 1123 -14.50 22.44 8.24
N VAL A 1124 -13.42 23.21 8.28
CA VAL A 1124 -12.23 22.97 7.46
C VAL A 1124 -11.02 22.81 8.38
N VAL A 1125 -10.31 21.70 8.24
CA VAL A 1125 -9.03 21.44 8.91
C VAL A 1125 -7.95 21.28 7.86
N VAL A 1126 -6.90 22.09 7.96
CA VAL A 1126 -5.72 22.04 7.12
C VAL A 1126 -4.53 21.64 7.99
N TYR A 1127 -3.84 20.57 7.62
CA TYR A 1127 -2.64 20.06 8.27
C TYR A 1127 -1.50 20.01 7.27
N LEU A 1128 -0.41 20.72 7.57
CA LEU A 1128 0.79 20.81 6.73
C LEU A 1128 2.01 20.30 7.51
N ARG A 1129 2.58 19.18 7.07
CA ARG A 1129 3.80 18.63 7.65
C ARG A 1129 5.01 19.46 7.20
N TYR A 1130 5.95 19.73 8.11
CA TYR A 1130 7.10 20.61 7.84
C TYR A 1130 6.72 22.03 7.38
N GLY A 1131 5.59 22.54 7.88
CA GLY A 1131 5.23 23.96 7.75
C GLY A 1131 6.14 24.85 8.58
N GLY A 1132 6.01 26.16 8.46
CA GLY A 1132 6.89 27.09 9.18
C GLY A 1132 6.24 28.34 9.75
N TYR A 1133 5.02 28.70 9.38
CA TYR A 1133 4.25 29.76 10.02
C TYR A 1133 2.84 29.26 10.32
N GLY A 1134 2.41 29.27 11.59
CA GLY A 1134 1.10 28.72 12.00
C GLY A 1134 -0.11 29.28 11.26
N LYS A 1135 0.02 30.46 10.66
CA LYS A 1135 -1.03 31.17 9.92
C LYS A 1135 -1.05 30.85 8.42
N GLU A 1136 -0.04 30.14 7.90
CA GLU A 1136 0.07 29.85 6.45
C GLU A 1136 -0.99 28.89 5.93
N ALA A 1137 -1.63 28.12 6.82
CA ALA A 1137 -2.72 27.20 6.48
C ALA A 1137 -4.10 27.88 6.43
N ALA A 1138 -4.27 29.09 6.98
CA ALA A 1138 -5.55 29.78 7.00
C ALA A 1138 -6.06 30.21 5.61
N PRO A 1139 -5.23 30.74 4.70
CA PRO A 1139 -5.64 31.04 3.33
C PRO A 1139 -6.19 29.82 2.57
N ILE A 1140 -5.56 28.66 2.73
CA ILE A 1140 -6.03 27.39 2.12
C ILE A 1140 -7.44 27.06 2.60
N ALA A 1141 -7.72 27.20 3.90
CA ALA A 1141 -9.05 26.94 4.43
C ALA A 1141 -10.11 27.88 3.85
N ALA A 1142 -9.76 29.15 3.63
CA ALA A 1142 -10.65 30.11 2.97
C ALA A 1142 -10.94 29.74 1.51
N GLN A 1143 -9.91 29.35 0.75
CA GLN A 1143 -10.09 28.85 -0.63
C GLN A 1143 -11.03 27.63 -0.68
N MET A 1144 -10.90 26.70 0.28
CA MET A 1144 -11.79 25.55 0.38
C MET A 1144 -13.26 25.94 0.62
N VAL A 1145 -13.51 26.90 1.51
CA VAL A 1145 -14.87 27.42 1.79
C VAL A 1145 -15.46 28.08 0.56
N LYS A 1146 -14.68 28.94 -0.11
CA LYS A 1146 -15.11 29.62 -1.34
C LYS A 1146 -15.44 28.61 -2.44
N LYS A 1147 -14.55 27.66 -2.70
CA LYS A 1147 -14.77 26.60 -3.70
C LYS A 1147 -16.00 25.75 -3.38
N TRP A 1148 -16.22 25.43 -2.10
CA TRP A 1148 -17.42 24.71 -1.68
C TRP A 1148 -18.70 25.48 -2.00
N ARG A 1149 -18.73 26.79 -1.75
CA ARG A 1149 -19.89 27.64 -2.06
C ARG A 1149 -20.15 27.76 -3.55
N GLU A 1150 -19.10 27.88 -4.36
CA GLU A 1150 -19.21 27.84 -5.82
C GLU A 1150 -19.83 26.53 -6.31
N ILE A 1151 -19.34 25.40 -5.80
CA ILE A 1151 -19.87 24.06 -6.11
C ILE A 1151 -21.34 23.95 -5.65
N LYS A 1152 -21.66 24.39 -4.43
CA LYS A 1152 -23.02 24.38 -3.90
C LYS A 1152 -23.96 25.19 -4.79
N GLN A 1153 -23.54 26.38 -5.24
CA GLN A 1153 -24.32 27.21 -6.17
C GLN A 1153 -24.50 26.53 -7.53
N LYS A 1154 -23.44 25.95 -8.09
CA LYS A 1154 -23.45 25.23 -9.38
C LYS A 1154 -24.47 24.09 -9.40
N TYR A 1155 -24.45 23.22 -8.37
CA TYR A 1155 -25.32 22.06 -8.29
C TYR A 1155 -26.66 22.31 -7.56
N SER A 1156 -26.89 23.51 -7.00
CA SER A 1156 -28.20 23.88 -6.44
C SER A 1156 -29.25 24.24 -7.51
N LYS A 1157 -28.79 24.45 -8.77
CA LYS A 1157 -29.64 24.80 -9.92
C LYS A 1157 -30.05 23.58 -10.75
N GLU A 1158 -29.44 22.43 -10.51
CA GLU A 1158 -29.72 21.12 -11.13
C GLU A 1158 -30.52 20.24 -10.17
#